data_AF-A0A930HMJ3-F1
#
_entry.id   AF-A0A930HMJ3-F1
#
_cell.length_a   1.000
_cell.length_b   1.000
_cell.length_c   1.000
_cell.angle_alpha   90.00
_cell.angle_beta   90.00
_cell.angle_gamma   90.00
#
_symmetry.space_group_name_H-M   'P 1'
#
loop_
_entity.id
_entity.type
_entity.pdbx_description
1 polymer ?
#
loop_
_entity_poly.entity_id
_entity_poly.type
_entity_poly.pdbx_seq_one_letter_code
_entity_poly.pdbx_strand_id
1 'polypeptide(L)'
;MRKIYLISVFLMAGIVASFAQSAGWIFQPGSEGPWFEKEIEQGRPMEFYDYGGPEKGMRGNYAYTLQRLKPRNSDSHITVIFEQIEFGESDELRIYNGLIELSCEKDEDSGDYLWGWAKQEPLKIIKGTPEKLPIRISSTAADGGLSVACYAATTMPGWKAMVYCVKNGDPEPGNEAPADKPNFTLKVDPSAKIEYDEDGEPKPMYLYLELHGIKDSQSIQIEQGGQKNDYTLNKNVANSVQLEVEPNDVIKVYADLAAFKAQAGKLVTCELGKNDNLEVLDLMMNKLTELDLSQLPKLRELAITDNRLTSIDLSKLKNLREFYGSYNKVGKLDTKQNPNLEVLACASMGLTELDLSNNPKLENLTAGNNNYVTFPDLSNKPALKWIDMESCGMKEMDVTKFPKLKFLDLSGNQLTNINLSKNPMLRKLDLDNNQFDACAINDILFTVPKATEEDEAVLLVKGNTGSATCDNTLLEGKNWKMNVTGNGSGCNTVRLRFEENAHGSFKTMVDGNNVPEWTPIEKGKEVKVEVTPIHGYKFIKAMLDGKDINDDTFKITQYGVLAAIFDVDNGIHNAQAEAVKVVRHNGNIVVMGLQAEKNYSIYDVSGKLLSTGLTDANGEATISLPVGHIIIIRQGSLAIKVMQ
;
A
#
# COMPACT_ATOMS: atom_id res chain seq x y z
N MET A 1 -20.23 -66.40 54.50
CA MET A 1 -21.68 -66.12 54.33
C MET A 1 -21.91 -65.59 52.91
N ARG A 2 -23.18 -65.36 52.50
CA ARG A 2 -23.70 -64.76 51.23
C ARG A 2 -22.67 -64.08 50.30
N LYS A 3 -22.49 -64.56 49.05
CA LYS A 3 -23.25 -64.28 47.78
C LYS A 3 -22.91 -62.88 47.18
N ILE A 4 -22.25 -62.79 46.00
CA ILE A 4 -22.78 -62.94 44.60
C ILE A 4 -23.67 -61.73 44.23
N TYR A 5 -23.50 -61.00 43.10
CA TYR A 5 -22.82 -61.25 41.79
C TYR A 5 -21.70 -60.19 41.47
N LEU A 6 -21.18 -59.86 40.26
CA LEU A 6 -21.52 -60.13 38.83
C LEU A 6 -20.26 -60.16 37.90
N ILE A 7 -20.49 -60.50 36.64
CA ILE A 7 -19.71 -60.57 35.38
C ILE A 7 -19.31 -59.16 34.83
N SER A 8 -18.14 -58.80 34.27
CA SER A 8 -17.02 -59.45 33.51
C SER A 8 -17.26 -59.55 31.97
N VAL A 9 -16.32 -59.55 31.00
CA VAL A 9 -14.85 -59.50 30.88
C VAL A 9 -14.50 -58.68 29.61
N PHE A 10 -13.34 -58.02 29.53
CA PHE A 10 -12.45 -58.15 28.34
C PHE A 10 -10.98 -57.97 28.77
N LEU A 11 -10.08 -58.77 28.18
CA LEU A 11 -8.70 -58.95 28.67
C LEU A 11 -7.68 -58.56 27.58
N MET A 12 -6.50 -58.10 27.98
CA MET A 12 -5.35 -58.01 27.06
C MET A 12 -4.93 -59.41 26.59
N ALA A 13 -4.67 -59.55 25.29
CA ALA A 13 -3.91 -60.65 24.71
C ALA A 13 -3.04 -60.10 23.57
N GLY A 14 -1.77 -60.50 23.52
CA GLY A 14 -0.87 -60.12 22.43
C GLY A 14 -1.30 -60.78 21.12
N ILE A 15 -1.51 -60.00 20.06
CA ILE A 15 -1.93 -60.54 18.76
C ILE A 15 -0.70 -61.07 18.02
N VAL A 16 -0.60 -62.39 17.90
CA VAL A 16 0.18 -63.03 16.85
C VAL A 16 -0.53 -62.75 15.53
N ALA A 17 0.01 -61.85 14.71
CA ALA A 17 -0.51 -61.61 13.38
C ALA A 17 -0.24 -62.83 12.49
N SER A 18 -1.31 -63.43 11.97
CA SER A 18 -1.22 -64.55 11.03
C SER A 18 -0.59 -64.11 9.71
N PHE A 19 0.35 -64.91 9.18
CA PHE A 19 0.91 -64.71 7.85
C PHE A 19 -0.20 -64.79 6.77
N ALA A 20 -0.61 -63.62 6.26
CA ALA A 20 -1.28 -63.49 4.97
C ALA A 20 -0.23 -63.12 3.91
N GLN A 21 -0.30 -63.76 2.75
CA GLN A 21 0.74 -63.70 1.72
C GLN A 21 0.63 -62.41 0.88
N SER A 22 1.15 -61.30 1.40
CA SER A 22 1.18 -60.00 0.70
C SER A 22 2.39 -59.87 -0.24
N ALA A 23 2.15 -59.49 -1.49
CA ALA A 23 3.18 -59.26 -2.50
C ALA A 23 3.98 -57.96 -2.28
N GLY A 24 5.17 -57.87 -2.89
CA GLY A 24 5.93 -56.62 -3.09
C GLY A 24 6.40 -55.93 -1.81
N TRP A 25 7.61 -56.22 -1.35
CA TRP A 25 8.18 -55.52 -0.19
C TRP A 25 8.68 -54.12 -0.59
N ILE A 26 7.79 -53.13 -0.40
CA ILE A 26 8.06 -51.71 -0.65
C ILE A 26 9.31 -51.27 0.11
N PHE A 27 10.25 -50.63 -0.59
CA PHE A 27 11.53 -50.17 -0.05
C PHE A 27 11.32 -49.25 1.17
N GLN A 28 11.88 -49.65 2.32
CA GLN A 28 11.87 -48.90 3.59
C GLN A 28 13.31 -48.78 4.12
N PRO A 29 13.63 -47.73 4.89
CA PRO A 29 14.98 -47.17 4.90
C PRO A 29 16.01 -48.00 5.68
N GLY A 30 17.18 -48.20 5.08
CA GLY A 30 18.33 -48.85 5.71
C GLY A 30 19.56 -49.00 4.82
N SER A 31 19.38 -49.15 3.51
CA SER A 31 20.48 -49.43 2.56
C SER A 31 20.38 -48.68 1.23
N GLU A 32 21.22 -47.65 1.11
CA GLU A 32 22.02 -47.32 -0.09
C GLU A 32 21.31 -46.97 -1.42
N GLY A 33 20.17 -46.26 -1.35
CA GLY A 33 19.64 -45.50 -2.50
C GLY A 33 18.58 -44.45 -2.10
N PRO A 34 18.64 -43.19 -2.58
CA PRO A 34 17.61 -42.20 -2.32
C PRO A 34 16.40 -42.44 -3.23
N TRP A 35 15.27 -42.82 -2.64
CA TRP A 35 13.97 -42.84 -3.31
C TRP A 35 13.01 -41.81 -2.69
N PHE A 36 12.13 -41.27 -3.53
CA PHE A 36 11.16 -40.25 -3.17
C PHE A 36 9.81 -40.54 -3.84
N GLU A 37 8.71 -40.31 -3.12
CA GLU A 37 7.35 -40.24 -3.72
C GLU A 37 6.78 -38.84 -3.50
N LYS A 38 6.14 -38.28 -4.53
CA LYS A 38 5.56 -36.93 -4.49
C LYS A 38 4.15 -36.96 -5.08
N GLU A 39 3.15 -36.64 -4.26
CA GLU A 39 1.78 -36.44 -4.74
C GLU A 39 1.64 -35.06 -5.39
N ILE A 40 0.97 -35.01 -6.54
CA ILE A 40 0.75 -33.79 -7.34
C ILE A 40 -0.77 -33.53 -7.41
N GLU A 41 -1.18 -32.29 -7.15
CA GLU A 41 -2.58 -31.86 -7.23
C GLU A 41 -2.97 -31.37 -8.63
N GLN A 42 -4.21 -31.62 -9.04
CA GLN A 42 -4.73 -31.18 -10.33
C GLN A 42 -4.69 -29.64 -10.47
N GLY A 43 -4.39 -29.16 -11.68
CA GLY A 43 -4.59 -27.74 -12.04
C GLY A 43 -3.48 -26.78 -11.61
N ARG A 44 -2.38 -27.25 -11.01
CA ARG A 44 -1.15 -26.46 -10.82
C ARG A 44 0.08 -27.25 -11.29
N PRO A 45 0.74 -26.84 -12.39
CA PRO A 45 1.98 -27.48 -12.80
C PRO A 45 3.09 -27.15 -11.79
N MET A 46 3.89 -28.16 -11.46
CA MET A 46 4.94 -28.10 -10.45
C MET A 46 6.31 -28.16 -11.10
N GLU A 47 7.15 -27.17 -10.84
CA GLU A 47 8.57 -27.23 -11.20
C GLU A 47 9.26 -28.32 -10.35
N PHE A 48 10.00 -29.20 -11.01
CA PHE A 48 10.82 -30.24 -10.40
C PHE A 48 12.26 -30.09 -10.88
N TYR A 49 13.21 -30.16 -9.95
CA TYR A 49 14.64 -30.13 -10.23
C TYR A 49 15.34 -31.19 -9.38
N ASP A 50 16.19 -31.99 -10.02
CA ASP A 50 17.06 -32.99 -9.37
C ASP A 50 18.52 -32.53 -9.49
N TYR A 51 19.15 -32.14 -8.37
CA TYR A 51 20.54 -31.67 -8.32
C TYR A 51 21.54 -32.85 -8.25
N GLY A 52 21.36 -33.85 -9.12
CA GLY A 52 22.08 -35.12 -9.08
C GLY A 52 23.60 -35.00 -9.03
N GLY A 53 24.26 -35.89 -8.30
CA GLY A 53 25.72 -35.99 -8.25
C GLY A 53 26.28 -36.36 -6.86
N PRO A 54 27.43 -37.07 -6.80
CA PRO A 54 27.96 -37.63 -5.55
C PRO A 54 28.50 -36.59 -4.55
N GLU A 55 28.69 -35.33 -4.96
CA GLU A 55 29.14 -34.26 -4.05
C GLU A 55 27.98 -33.61 -3.26
N LYS A 56 26.72 -33.88 -3.62
CA LYS A 56 25.52 -33.27 -3.01
C LYS A 56 24.70 -34.22 -2.12
N GLY A 57 25.29 -35.35 -1.71
CA GLY A 57 24.69 -36.28 -0.73
C GLY A 57 24.25 -37.63 -1.30
N MET A 58 24.30 -37.82 -2.62
CA MET A 58 24.38 -39.15 -3.22
C MET A 58 25.76 -39.76 -2.88
N ARG A 59 25.88 -41.07 -2.66
CA ARG A 59 27.19 -41.69 -2.43
C ARG A 59 27.90 -41.99 -3.76
N GLY A 60 29.23 -42.09 -3.71
CA GLY A 60 30.10 -42.16 -4.88
C GLY A 60 29.98 -43.45 -5.70
N ASN A 61 30.31 -43.35 -6.98
CA ASN A 61 30.32 -44.39 -8.01
C ASN A 61 28.97 -45.12 -8.21
N TYR A 62 28.22 -44.65 -9.22
CA TYR A 62 26.97 -45.25 -9.72
C TYR A 62 25.77 -45.14 -8.77
N ALA A 63 25.28 -43.91 -8.58
CA ALA A 63 24.06 -43.67 -7.83
C ALA A 63 22.80 -43.92 -8.69
N TYR A 64 21.95 -44.85 -8.26
CA TYR A 64 20.56 -44.95 -8.72
C TYR A 64 19.65 -44.08 -7.84
N THR A 65 18.93 -43.14 -8.46
CA THR A 65 17.95 -42.27 -7.79
C THR A 65 16.56 -42.53 -8.37
N LEU A 66 15.53 -42.64 -7.51
CA LEU A 66 14.17 -42.98 -7.93
C LEU A 66 13.13 -41.98 -7.40
N GLN A 67 12.54 -41.18 -8.29
CA GLN A 67 11.41 -40.30 -7.98
C GLN A 67 10.12 -40.84 -8.58
N ARG A 68 9.17 -41.26 -7.74
CA ARG A 68 7.78 -41.52 -8.15
C ARG A 68 6.95 -40.24 -8.05
N LEU A 69 6.28 -39.90 -9.12
CA LEU A 69 5.33 -38.80 -9.24
C LEU A 69 3.93 -39.41 -9.37
N LYS A 70 2.99 -38.99 -8.53
CA LYS A 70 1.69 -39.66 -8.38
C LYS A 70 0.56 -38.63 -8.34
N PRO A 71 -0.58 -38.85 -9.03
CA PRO A 71 -1.69 -37.92 -8.96
C PRO A 71 -2.39 -38.08 -7.60
N ARG A 72 -2.77 -36.95 -6.98
CA ARG A 72 -3.57 -36.97 -5.74
C ARG A 72 -5.02 -37.38 -5.99
N ASN A 73 -5.47 -37.24 -7.23
CA ASN A 73 -6.82 -37.54 -7.71
C ASN A 73 -6.83 -38.87 -8.49
N SER A 74 -7.79 -39.75 -8.20
CA SER A 74 -7.89 -41.07 -8.86
C SER A 74 -8.42 -41.05 -10.30
N ASP A 75 -8.92 -39.90 -10.77
CA ASP A 75 -9.39 -39.65 -12.13
C ASP A 75 -8.38 -38.83 -12.96
N SER A 76 -7.11 -38.87 -12.58
CA SER A 76 -6.01 -38.09 -13.20
C SER A 76 -4.77 -38.95 -13.47
N HIS A 77 -3.88 -38.43 -14.32
CA HIS A 77 -2.56 -38.98 -14.64
C HIS A 77 -1.47 -37.89 -14.51
N ILE A 78 -0.22 -38.32 -14.37
CA ILE A 78 0.94 -37.43 -14.39
C ILE A 78 1.51 -37.31 -15.81
N THR A 79 1.77 -36.08 -16.23
CA THR A 79 2.53 -35.76 -17.44
C THR A 79 3.74 -34.92 -17.08
N VAL A 80 4.93 -35.33 -17.53
CA VAL A 80 6.21 -34.67 -17.27
C VAL A 80 6.77 -34.09 -18.55
N ILE A 81 7.12 -32.80 -18.52
CA ILE A 81 7.78 -32.08 -19.60
C ILE A 81 9.20 -31.74 -19.13
N PHE A 82 10.19 -32.51 -19.57
CA PHE A 82 11.60 -32.24 -19.28
C PHE A 82 12.07 -31.04 -20.11
N GLU A 83 12.47 -29.96 -19.44
CA GLU A 83 12.88 -28.70 -20.06
C GLU A 83 14.40 -28.59 -20.21
N GLN A 84 15.16 -29.23 -19.32
CA GLN A 84 16.63 -29.21 -19.28
C GLN A 84 17.13 -30.57 -18.77
N ILE A 85 18.08 -31.18 -19.47
CA ILE A 85 18.74 -32.43 -19.09
C ILE A 85 20.23 -32.26 -19.43
N GLU A 86 21.09 -32.19 -18.40
CA GLU A 86 22.54 -31.95 -18.58
C GLU A 86 23.31 -33.17 -18.06
N PHE A 87 23.59 -34.08 -18.98
CA PHE A 87 24.02 -35.46 -18.74
C PHE A 87 25.30 -35.76 -19.54
N GLY A 88 26.28 -36.41 -18.90
CA GLY A 88 27.46 -36.96 -19.58
C GLY A 88 27.11 -38.22 -20.38
N GLU A 89 27.96 -38.63 -21.31
CA GLU A 89 27.69 -39.72 -22.27
C GLU A 89 27.37 -41.09 -21.61
N SER A 90 27.76 -41.28 -20.34
CA SER A 90 27.51 -42.49 -19.54
C SER A 90 26.30 -42.38 -18.59
N ASP A 91 25.64 -41.23 -18.51
CA ASP A 91 24.47 -41.01 -17.64
C ASP A 91 23.18 -41.40 -18.37
N GLU A 92 22.21 -41.96 -17.63
CA GLU A 92 20.97 -42.50 -18.21
C GLU A 92 19.75 -42.20 -17.33
N LEU A 93 18.65 -41.75 -17.95
CA LEU A 93 17.34 -41.54 -17.32
C LEU A 93 16.35 -42.51 -17.94
N ARG A 94 15.66 -43.29 -17.11
CA ARG A 94 14.55 -44.15 -17.50
C ARG A 94 13.27 -43.70 -16.84
N ILE A 95 12.21 -43.58 -17.64
CA ILE A 95 10.89 -43.19 -17.17
C ILE A 95 9.94 -44.36 -17.40
N TYR A 96 9.16 -44.68 -16.38
CA TYR A 96 8.32 -45.87 -16.28
C TYR A 96 6.89 -45.52 -15.83
N ASN A 97 5.94 -46.38 -16.18
CA ASN A 97 4.56 -46.30 -15.71
C ASN A 97 4.43 -46.71 -14.23
N GLY A 98 3.71 -45.92 -13.44
CA GLY A 98 3.27 -46.27 -12.09
C GLY A 98 4.42 -46.44 -11.09
N LEU A 99 4.31 -47.45 -10.21
CA LEU A 99 5.36 -47.87 -9.28
C LEU A 99 6.28 -48.92 -9.92
N ILE A 100 7.59 -48.74 -9.76
CA ILE A 100 8.61 -49.72 -10.14
C ILE A 100 9.41 -50.22 -8.95
N GLU A 101 10.05 -51.37 -9.17
CA GLU A 101 11.05 -51.97 -8.28
C GLU A 101 12.33 -52.16 -9.11
N LEU A 102 13.44 -51.59 -8.65
CA LEU A 102 14.75 -51.78 -9.31
C LEU A 102 15.20 -53.24 -9.16
N SER A 103 15.95 -53.76 -10.13
CA SER A 103 16.46 -55.12 -10.01
C SER A 103 17.59 -55.18 -8.99
N CYS A 104 17.60 -56.27 -8.21
CA CYS A 104 18.66 -56.61 -7.27
C CYS A 104 19.01 -58.06 -7.54
N GLU A 105 20.10 -58.31 -8.26
CA GLU A 105 20.51 -59.67 -8.63
C GLU A 105 21.87 -59.97 -8.02
N LYS A 106 22.01 -61.21 -7.53
CA LYS A 106 23.27 -61.65 -6.95
C LYS A 106 24.23 -61.99 -8.08
N ASP A 107 25.35 -61.28 -8.15
CA ASP A 107 26.43 -61.57 -9.07
C ASP A 107 27.04 -62.95 -8.75
N GLU A 108 27.19 -63.80 -9.76
CA GLU A 108 27.60 -65.20 -9.55
C GLU A 108 29.11 -65.34 -9.26
N ASP A 109 29.94 -64.39 -9.70
CA ASP A 109 31.40 -64.42 -9.57
C ASP A 109 31.90 -63.78 -8.26
N SER A 110 31.41 -62.59 -7.91
CA SER A 110 31.76 -61.88 -6.67
C SER A 110 30.92 -62.33 -5.46
N GLY A 111 29.67 -62.72 -5.71
CA GLY A 111 28.69 -63.03 -4.68
C GLY A 111 27.99 -61.81 -4.06
N ASP A 112 28.30 -60.59 -4.52
CA ASP A 112 27.63 -59.36 -4.10
C ASP A 112 26.27 -59.18 -4.80
N TYR A 113 25.43 -58.28 -4.28
CA TYR A 113 24.15 -57.93 -4.90
C TYR A 113 24.31 -56.66 -5.75
N LEU A 114 24.20 -56.81 -7.07
CA LEU A 114 24.24 -55.71 -8.01
C LEU A 114 22.84 -55.13 -8.21
N TRP A 115 22.73 -53.81 -8.06
CA TRP A 115 21.53 -53.06 -8.38
C TRP A 115 21.51 -52.71 -9.87
N GLY A 116 20.35 -52.88 -10.48
CA GLY A 116 20.13 -52.60 -11.89
C GLY A 116 18.75 -52.00 -12.15
N TRP A 117 18.50 -51.71 -13.43
CA TRP A 117 17.23 -51.17 -13.89
C TRP A 117 16.03 -52.05 -13.53
N ALA A 118 14.85 -51.45 -13.35
CA ALA A 118 13.63 -52.20 -13.12
C ALA A 118 13.36 -53.17 -14.29
N LYS A 119 12.84 -54.37 -13.98
CA LYS A 119 12.53 -55.43 -14.97
C LYS A 119 11.27 -55.14 -15.83
N GLN A 120 10.55 -54.07 -15.51
CA GLN A 120 9.50 -53.54 -16.38
C GLN A 120 10.14 -52.87 -17.60
N GLU A 121 9.43 -52.76 -18.73
CA GLU A 121 9.90 -51.95 -19.85
C GLU A 121 9.69 -50.45 -19.57
N PRO A 122 10.70 -49.58 -19.78
CA PRO A 122 10.54 -48.14 -19.64
C PRO A 122 9.74 -47.53 -20.79
N LEU A 123 8.88 -46.54 -20.50
CA LEU A 123 8.25 -45.68 -21.50
C LEU A 123 9.27 -44.92 -22.34
N LYS A 124 10.39 -44.53 -21.70
CA LYS A 124 11.47 -43.79 -22.35
C LYS A 124 12.81 -44.08 -21.68
N ILE A 125 13.83 -44.20 -22.51
CA ILE A 125 15.24 -44.13 -22.12
C ILE A 125 15.82 -42.85 -22.74
N ILE A 126 16.63 -42.13 -21.97
CA ILE A 126 17.43 -40.96 -22.38
C ILE A 126 18.87 -41.25 -21.92
N LYS A 127 19.85 -41.16 -22.82
CA LYS A 127 21.27 -41.38 -22.53
C LYS A 127 22.05 -40.14 -22.96
N GLY A 128 22.91 -39.62 -22.09
CA GLY A 128 23.59 -38.35 -22.33
C GLY A 128 22.64 -37.15 -22.47
N THR A 129 23.22 -35.98 -22.75
CA THR A 129 22.46 -34.76 -23.04
C THR A 129 21.69 -34.93 -24.36
N PRO A 130 20.34 -34.82 -24.37
CA PRO A 130 19.55 -35.08 -25.57
C PRO A 130 19.64 -33.91 -26.57
N GLU A 131 19.80 -34.23 -27.85
CA GLU A 131 19.82 -33.25 -28.96
C GLU A 131 18.54 -32.40 -29.08
N LYS A 132 17.42 -32.85 -28.50
CA LYS A 132 16.10 -32.22 -28.64
C LYS A 132 15.34 -32.23 -27.32
N LEU A 133 14.92 -31.04 -26.91
CA LEU A 133 14.06 -30.75 -25.76
C LEU A 133 12.91 -29.83 -26.23
N PRO A 134 11.77 -29.78 -25.53
CA PRO A 134 11.44 -30.56 -24.34
C PRO A 134 10.97 -31.98 -24.65
N ILE A 135 11.34 -32.94 -23.80
CA ILE A 135 10.85 -34.32 -23.87
C ILE A 135 9.59 -34.44 -23.00
N ARG A 136 8.49 -34.94 -23.59
CA ARG A 136 7.21 -35.13 -22.90
C ARG A 136 6.92 -36.61 -22.68
N ILE A 137 6.41 -36.95 -21.50
CA ILE A 137 6.01 -38.32 -21.14
C ILE A 137 4.77 -38.25 -20.25
N SER A 138 3.70 -38.94 -20.64
CA SER A 138 2.46 -39.05 -19.87
C SER A 138 2.30 -40.47 -19.32
N SER A 139 1.70 -40.60 -18.14
CA SER A 139 1.35 -41.90 -17.59
C SER A 139 0.22 -42.57 -18.37
N THR A 140 0.39 -43.86 -18.63
CA THR A 140 -0.70 -44.78 -19.01
C THR A 140 -0.90 -45.88 -17.95
N ALA A 141 -0.40 -45.65 -16.73
CA ALA A 141 -0.55 -46.55 -15.60
C ALA A 141 -1.95 -46.45 -14.96
N ALA A 142 -2.43 -47.55 -14.37
CA ALA A 142 -3.75 -47.59 -13.72
C ALA A 142 -3.84 -46.75 -12.43
N ASP A 143 -2.72 -46.33 -11.85
CA ASP A 143 -2.62 -45.37 -10.75
C ASP A 143 -2.31 -43.94 -11.22
N GLY A 144 -2.21 -43.72 -12.54
CA GLY A 144 -1.82 -42.46 -13.18
C GLY A 144 -0.40 -42.00 -12.86
N GLY A 145 0.42 -42.80 -12.17
CA GLY A 145 1.76 -42.40 -11.72
C GLY A 145 2.85 -42.53 -12.79
N LEU A 146 3.96 -41.84 -12.61
CA LEU A 146 5.21 -42.08 -13.34
C LEU A 146 6.36 -42.28 -12.34
N SER A 147 7.26 -43.21 -12.63
CA SER A 147 8.52 -43.37 -11.92
C SER A 147 9.68 -42.93 -12.81
N VAL A 148 10.47 -41.98 -12.33
CA VAL A 148 11.68 -41.47 -12.99
C VAL A 148 12.89 -42.04 -12.23
N ALA A 149 13.65 -42.91 -12.91
CA ALA A 149 14.86 -43.54 -12.38
C ALA A 149 16.09 -43.01 -13.12
N CYS A 150 17.03 -42.42 -12.38
CA CYS A 150 18.29 -41.89 -12.91
C CYS A 150 19.46 -42.80 -12.50
N TYR A 151 20.42 -42.98 -13.41
CA TYR A 151 21.74 -43.58 -13.19
C TYR A 151 22.79 -42.53 -13.52
N ALA A 152 23.55 -42.10 -12.51
CA ALA A 152 24.63 -41.13 -12.64
C ALA A 152 26.00 -41.82 -12.56
N ALA A 153 26.73 -41.79 -13.68
CA ALA A 153 28.13 -42.19 -13.80
C ALA A 153 29.09 -40.98 -13.83
N THR A 154 28.60 -39.76 -14.09
CA THR A 154 29.40 -38.52 -14.11
C THR A 154 28.99 -37.51 -13.03
N THR A 155 29.83 -36.48 -12.82
CA THR A 155 29.50 -35.31 -11.99
C THR A 155 28.63 -34.35 -12.79
N MET A 156 27.31 -34.52 -12.69
CA MET A 156 26.31 -33.81 -13.49
C MET A 156 25.74 -32.54 -12.82
N PRO A 157 25.13 -31.61 -13.58
CA PRO A 157 24.27 -30.56 -13.03
C PRO A 157 22.88 -31.06 -12.60
N GLY A 158 22.28 -31.98 -13.38
CA GLY A 158 20.97 -32.57 -13.07
C GLY A 158 19.96 -32.59 -14.24
N TRP A 159 18.68 -32.61 -13.87
CA TRP A 159 17.55 -32.41 -14.80
C TRP A 159 16.46 -31.51 -14.18
N LYS A 160 15.76 -30.76 -15.04
CA LYS A 160 14.60 -29.93 -14.70
C LYS A 160 13.40 -30.31 -15.57
N ALA A 161 12.23 -30.38 -14.94
CA ALA A 161 10.97 -30.62 -15.63
C ALA A 161 9.79 -29.85 -15.01
N MET A 162 8.77 -29.59 -15.82
CA MET A 162 7.43 -29.23 -15.35
C MET A 162 6.57 -30.48 -15.24
N VAL A 163 6.02 -30.74 -14.06
CA VAL A 163 5.18 -31.90 -13.73
C VAL A 163 3.73 -31.45 -13.62
N TYR A 164 2.84 -32.10 -14.36
CA TYR A 164 1.42 -31.80 -14.42
C TYR A 164 0.62 -32.98 -13.85
N CYS A 165 -0.44 -32.68 -13.09
CA CYS A 165 -1.50 -33.64 -12.80
C CYS A 165 -2.71 -33.26 -13.67
N VAL A 166 -3.01 -34.14 -14.63
CA VAL A 166 -3.92 -33.92 -15.75
C VAL A 166 -5.12 -34.84 -15.59
N LYS A 167 -6.34 -34.36 -15.83
CA LYS A 167 -7.53 -35.21 -15.70
C LYS A 167 -7.61 -36.21 -16.85
N ASN A 168 -8.11 -37.41 -16.57
CA ASN A 168 -8.34 -38.42 -17.60
C ASN A 168 -9.44 -37.96 -18.56
N GLY A 169 -9.06 -37.56 -19.77
CA GLY A 169 -9.95 -37.02 -20.81
C GLY A 169 -9.84 -35.51 -21.02
N ASP A 170 -9.13 -34.77 -20.17
CA ASP A 170 -8.72 -33.39 -20.47
C ASP A 170 -7.57 -33.42 -21.51
N PRO A 171 -7.36 -32.35 -22.31
CA PRO A 171 -6.22 -32.27 -23.22
C PRO A 171 -4.88 -32.31 -22.47
N GLU A 172 -3.97 -33.16 -22.94
CA GLU A 172 -2.60 -33.25 -22.45
C GLU A 172 -1.89 -31.88 -22.50
N PRO A 173 -1.04 -31.55 -21.50
CA PRO A 173 -0.31 -30.29 -21.44
C PRO A 173 0.73 -30.20 -22.55
N GLY A 174 0.28 -29.69 -23.69
CA GLY A 174 1.14 -29.25 -24.78
C GLY A 174 1.36 -30.27 -25.89
N ASN A 175 0.39 -30.36 -26.82
CA ASN A 175 0.73 -30.65 -28.23
C ASN A 175 1.66 -29.58 -28.84
N GLU A 176 1.70 -28.40 -28.21
CA GLU A 176 2.60 -27.26 -28.44
C GLU A 176 3.58 -27.16 -27.25
N ALA A 177 4.75 -26.52 -27.38
CA ALA A 177 5.68 -26.34 -26.25
C ALA A 177 5.22 -25.22 -25.30
N PRO A 178 5.74 -25.16 -24.05
CA PRO A 178 5.64 -23.97 -23.21
C PRO A 178 6.18 -22.70 -23.90
N ALA A 179 7.12 -22.85 -24.85
CA ALA A 179 7.67 -21.78 -25.68
C ALA A 179 6.78 -21.37 -26.88
N ASP A 180 5.73 -22.15 -27.20
CA ASP A 180 4.84 -21.90 -28.35
C ASP A 180 3.56 -21.15 -27.97
N LYS A 181 3.32 -20.91 -26.68
CA LYS A 181 2.22 -20.06 -26.19
C LYS A 181 2.73 -18.66 -25.86
N PRO A 182 2.12 -17.59 -26.40
CA PRO A 182 2.55 -16.24 -26.10
C PRO A 182 2.11 -15.80 -24.71
N ASN A 183 2.87 -14.87 -24.15
CA ASN A 183 2.56 -14.19 -22.90
C ASN A 183 1.61 -13.00 -23.13
N PHE A 184 1.56 -12.48 -24.35
CA PHE A 184 0.65 -11.42 -24.79
C PHE A 184 0.21 -11.70 -26.24
N THR A 185 -1.09 -11.71 -26.52
CA THR A 185 -1.65 -11.65 -27.89
C THR A 185 -2.38 -10.33 -28.05
N LEU A 186 -1.88 -9.45 -28.92
CA LEU A 186 -2.48 -8.16 -29.23
C LEU A 186 -3.23 -8.25 -30.56
N LYS A 187 -4.39 -7.59 -30.65
CA LYS A 187 -5.14 -7.47 -31.91
C LYS A 187 -5.39 -6.02 -32.29
N VAL A 188 -4.97 -5.65 -33.49
CA VAL A 188 -5.19 -4.33 -34.09
C VAL A 188 -6.64 -4.20 -34.55
N ASP A 189 -7.23 -3.04 -34.27
CA ASP A 189 -8.60 -2.65 -34.59
C ASP A 189 -8.91 -2.84 -36.09
N PRO A 190 -9.86 -3.73 -36.44
CA PRO A 190 -10.33 -3.91 -37.83
C PRO A 190 -10.90 -2.63 -38.47
N SER A 191 -11.26 -1.64 -37.66
CA SER A 191 -11.76 -0.33 -38.09
C SER A 191 -10.71 0.80 -37.99
N ALA A 192 -9.44 0.47 -37.73
CA ALA A 192 -8.34 1.41 -37.82
C ALA A 192 -8.26 1.99 -39.24
N LYS A 193 -8.25 3.32 -39.35
CA LYS A 193 -8.04 4.01 -40.62
C LYS A 193 -6.55 4.13 -40.88
N ILE A 194 -6.16 3.77 -42.10
CA ILE A 194 -4.91 4.19 -42.72
C ILE A 194 -5.05 5.69 -43.02
N GLU A 195 -4.04 6.47 -42.67
CA GLU A 195 -3.93 7.88 -43.06
C GLU A 195 -3.14 7.98 -44.37
N TYR A 196 -3.33 9.08 -45.10
CA TYR A 196 -2.60 9.35 -46.33
C TYR A 196 -1.77 10.64 -46.18
N ASP A 197 -0.71 10.79 -46.97
CA ASP A 197 0.08 12.02 -47.05
C ASP A 197 -0.48 13.01 -48.09
N GLU A 198 0.30 14.04 -48.41
CA GLU A 198 -0.10 15.12 -49.33
C GLU A 198 -0.02 14.69 -50.81
N ASP A 199 0.78 13.66 -51.13
CA ASP A 199 0.89 13.06 -52.47
C ASP A 199 -0.16 11.94 -52.67
N GLY A 200 -0.73 11.42 -51.58
CA GLY A 200 -1.81 10.43 -51.57
C GLY A 200 -1.36 9.00 -51.26
N GLU A 201 -0.13 8.80 -50.82
CA GLU A 201 0.40 7.49 -50.42
C GLU A 201 -0.01 7.14 -48.98
N PRO A 202 -0.21 5.85 -48.65
CA PRO A 202 -0.62 5.43 -47.32
C PRO A 202 0.52 5.61 -46.32
N LYS A 203 0.26 6.34 -45.23
CA LYS A 203 1.19 6.49 -44.11
C LYS A 203 1.24 5.19 -43.31
N PRO A 204 2.44 4.65 -43.02
CA PRO A 204 2.57 3.46 -42.20
C PRO A 204 2.02 3.71 -40.78
N MET A 205 1.25 2.74 -40.29
CA MET A 205 0.64 2.77 -38.97
C MET A 205 1.52 2.00 -37.99
N TYR A 206 1.91 2.63 -36.89
CA TYR A 206 2.83 2.02 -35.92
C TYR A 206 2.15 1.63 -34.60
N LEU A 207 2.51 0.43 -34.12
CA LEU A 207 2.31 0.00 -32.74
C LEU A 207 3.65 0.12 -31.99
N TYR A 208 3.65 0.86 -30.90
CA TYR A 208 4.82 1.02 -30.04
C TYR A 208 4.68 0.14 -28.79
N LEU A 209 5.67 -0.71 -28.56
CA LEU A 209 5.80 -1.54 -27.37
C LEU A 209 6.98 -1.03 -26.54
N GLU A 210 6.78 -0.84 -25.22
CA GLU A 210 7.88 -0.63 -24.27
C GLU A 210 7.98 -1.86 -23.37
N LEU A 211 9.12 -2.52 -23.41
CA LEU A 211 9.32 -3.84 -22.80
C LEU A 211 10.49 -3.79 -21.81
N HIS A 212 10.36 -4.44 -20.66
CA HIS A 212 11.46 -4.67 -19.71
C HIS A 212 11.64 -6.17 -19.46
N GLY A 213 12.87 -6.67 -19.58
CA GLY A 213 13.21 -8.05 -19.25
C GLY A 213 13.13 -8.34 -17.74
N ILE A 214 12.97 -9.60 -17.37
CA ILE A 214 13.11 -10.06 -15.97
C ILE A 214 14.58 -10.06 -15.51
N LYS A 215 15.50 -10.07 -16.48
CA LYS A 215 16.97 -10.03 -16.37
C LYS A 215 17.56 -9.24 -17.53
N ASP A 216 18.82 -8.83 -17.40
CA ASP A 216 19.55 -8.19 -18.51
C ASP A 216 19.97 -9.21 -19.58
N SER A 217 20.10 -8.76 -20.83
CA SER A 217 20.31 -9.60 -22.01
C SER A 217 19.31 -10.77 -22.16
N GLN A 218 18.02 -10.52 -21.89
CA GLN A 218 16.96 -11.49 -22.12
C GLN A 218 16.57 -11.54 -23.59
N SER A 219 16.79 -12.67 -24.25
CA SER A 219 16.18 -12.95 -25.56
C SER A 219 14.67 -13.13 -25.41
N ILE A 220 13.90 -12.51 -26.31
CA ILE A 220 12.45 -12.65 -26.46
C ILE A 220 12.11 -12.87 -27.95
N GLN A 221 10.91 -13.36 -28.25
CA GLN A 221 10.40 -13.37 -29.62
C GLN A 221 9.11 -12.55 -29.75
N ILE A 222 8.96 -11.86 -30.88
CA ILE A 222 7.73 -11.18 -31.28
C ILE A 222 7.31 -11.74 -32.65
N GLU A 223 6.08 -12.23 -32.73
CA GLU A 223 5.49 -12.73 -33.97
C GLU A 223 4.52 -11.70 -34.55
N GLN A 224 4.65 -11.41 -35.85
CA GLN A 224 3.69 -10.63 -36.64
C GLN A 224 3.61 -11.24 -38.04
N GLY A 225 2.41 -11.35 -38.62
CA GLY A 225 2.21 -11.93 -39.95
C GLY A 225 2.70 -13.39 -40.09
N GLY A 226 2.90 -14.10 -38.98
CA GLY A 226 3.52 -15.44 -38.93
C GLY A 226 5.06 -15.46 -38.96
N GLN A 227 5.72 -14.30 -39.01
CA GLN A 227 7.18 -14.19 -38.86
C GLN A 227 7.54 -13.90 -37.39
N LYS A 228 8.38 -14.77 -36.79
CA LYS A 228 8.97 -14.53 -35.46
C LYS A 228 10.31 -13.82 -35.62
N ASN A 229 10.48 -12.71 -34.92
CA ASN A 229 11.72 -11.95 -34.83
C ASN A 229 12.26 -11.98 -33.40
N ASP A 230 13.56 -12.22 -33.23
CA ASP A 230 14.25 -12.22 -31.94
C ASP A 230 14.63 -10.79 -31.52
N TYR A 231 14.39 -10.45 -30.25
CA TYR A 231 14.83 -9.18 -29.64
C TYR A 231 15.56 -9.45 -28.32
N THR A 232 16.49 -8.57 -27.94
CA THR A 232 17.20 -8.65 -26.65
C THR A 232 16.78 -7.49 -25.75
N LEU A 233 16.21 -7.80 -24.58
CA LEU A 233 15.77 -6.83 -23.58
C LEU A 233 16.76 -6.72 -22.42
N ASN A 234 16.74 -5.57 -21.76
CA ASN A 234 17.35 -5.36 -20.45
C ASN A 234 16.30 -5.07 -19.37
N LYS A 235 16.66 -5.25 -18.10
CA LYS A 235 15.73 -5.18 -16.97
C LYS A 235 15.42 -3.75 -16.52
N ASN A 236 16.47 -2.95 -16.36
CA ASN A 236 16.39 -1.62 -15.77
C ASN A 236 16.39 -0.50 -16.82
N VAL A 237 16.12 -0.84 -18.08
CA VAL A 237 16.11 0.08 -19.23
C VAL A 237 14.87 -0.22 -20.06
N ALA A 238 14.14 0.82 -20.43
CA ALA A 238 13.03 0.73 -21.37
C ALA A 238 13.54 0.32 -22.76
N ASN A 239 13.08 -0.82 -23.27
CA ASN A 239 13.44 -1.31 -24.60
C ASN A 239 12.23 -1.08 -25.51
N SER A 240 12.30 -0.07 -26.38
CA SER A 240 11.23 0.27 -27.31
C SER A 240 11.30 -0.58 -28.58
N VAL A 241 10.17 -1.21 -28.95
CA VAL A 241 9.99 -1.89 -30.24
C VAL A 241 8.88 -1.19 -31.00
N GLN A 242 9.18 -0.74 -32.22
CA GLN A 242 8.24 -0.16 -33.16
C GLN A 242 7.87 -1.23 -34.20
N LEU A 243 6.58 -1.52 -34.34
CA LEU A 243 6.05 -2.47 -35.32
C LEU A 243 5.16 -1.71 -36.30
N GLU A 244 5.38 -1.88 -37.60
CA GLU A 244 4.49 -1.39 -38.65
C GLU A 244 3.32 -2.37 -38.79
N VAL A 245 2.08 -1.93 -38.59
CA VAL A 245 0.91 -2.82 -38.40
C VAL A 245 -0.28 -2.40 -39.25
N GLU A 246 -1.00 -3.40 -39.78
CA GLU A 246 -2.22 -3.21 -40.58
C GLU A 246 -3.51 -3.50 -39.78
N PRO A 247 -4.69 -2.98 -40.19
CA PRO A 247 -5.96 -3.34 -39.56
C PRO A 247 -6.20 -4.85 -39.59
N ASN A 248 -6.60 -5.42 -38.43
CA ASN A 248 -6.69 -6.87 -38.14
C ASN A 248 -5.38 -7.60 -37.80
N ASP A 249 -4.20 -6.94 -37.81
CA ASP A 249 -2.96 -7.60 -37.41
C ASP A 249 -3.04 -8.21 -36.00
N VAL A 250 -2.39 -9.36 -35.85
CA VAL A 250 -2.20 -10.06 -34.59
C VAL A 250 -0.72 -10.11 -34.28
N ILE A 251 -0.33 -9.48 -33.16
CA ILE A 251 1.04 -9.42 -32.66
C ILE A 251 1.11 -10.32 -31.43
N LYS A 252 2.04 -11.26 -31.39
CA LYS A 252 2.24 -12.16 -30.25
C LYS A 252 3.61 -11.95 -29.63
N VAL A 253 3.70 -11.83 -28.31
CA VAL A 253 4.97 -11.67 -27.58
C VAL A 253 5.24 -12.91 -26.73
N TYR A 254 6.41 -13.51 -26.94
CA TYR A 254 6.88 -14.75 -26.35
C TYR A 254 8.02 -14.46 -25.36
N ALA A 255 7.64 -13.92 -24.20
CA ALA A 255 8.48 -13.75 -23.02
C ALA A 255 7.65 -13.40 -21.78
N ASP A 256 8.02 -13.97 -20.63
CA ASP A 256 7.69 -13.39 -19.32
C ASP A 256 8.56 -12.14 -19.09
N LEU A 257 7.95 -11.06 -18.63
CA LEU A 257 8.52 -9.71 -18.60
C LEU A 257 8.39 -9.07 -17.22
N ALA A 258 9.19 -8.05 -16.92
CA ALA A 258 9.04 -7.24 -15.72
C ALA A 258 8.03 -6.09 -15.91
N ALA A 259 8.02 -5.49 -17.10
CA ALA A 259 7.06 -4.48 -17.52
C ALA A 259 6.69 -4.66 -18.99
N PHE A 260 5.42 -4.39 -19.32
CA PHE A 260 4.88 -4.41 -20.67
C PHE A 260 3.98 -3.19 -20.88
N LYS A 261 4.27 -2.38 -21.89
CA LYS A 261 3.43 -1.25 -22.32
C LYS A 261 3.11 -1.34 -23.80
N ALA A 262 1.86 -1.07 -24.18
CA ALA A 262 1.42 -1.05 -25.58
C ALA A 262 0.41 0.08 -25.84
N GLN A 263 0.91 1.30 -26.04
CA GLN A 263 0.12 2.52 -26.25
C GLN A 263 0.04 2.85 -27.76
N ALA A 264 -1.18 2.99 -28.33
CA ALA A 264 -1.33 3.39 -29.74
C ALA A 264 -2.72 3.91 -30.18
N GLY A 265 -3.79 3.70 -29.40
CA GLY A 265 -5.17 3.92 -29.86
C GLY A 265 -5.67 2.86 -30.86
N LYS A 266 -4.91 1.77 -31.05
CA LYS A 266 -5.13 0.77 -32.11
C LYS A 266 -5.56 -0.60 -31.60
N LEU A 267 -5.40 -0.96 -30.33
CA LEU A 267 -5.68 -2.33 -29.86
C LEU A 267 -7.16 -2.51 -29.45
N VAL A 268 -7.80 -3.57 -29.94
CA VAL A 268 -9.16 -4.00 -29.53
C VAL A 268 -9.16 -5.22 -28.62
N THR A 269 -8.07 -6.00 -28.61
CA THR A 269 -7.92 -7.17 -27.74
C THR A 269 -6.47 -7.25 -27.24
N CYS A 270 -6.30 -7.62 -25.97
CA CYS A 270 -5.04 -8.00 -25.36
C CYS A 270 -5.29 -9.26 -24.52
N GLU A 271 -4.99 -10.43 -25.09
CA GLU A 271 -5.08 -11.70 -24.36
C GLU A 271 -3.78 -11.89 -23.57
N LEU A 272 -3.90 -12.21 -22.27
CA LEU A 272 -2.76 -12.34 -21.37
C LEU A 272 -2.49 -13.81 -21.06
N GLY A 273 -1.30 -14.26 -21.45
CA GLY A 273 -0.75 -15.56 -21.07
C GLY A 273 -0.16 -15.55 -19.66
N LYS A 274 0.57 -16.61 -19.33
CA LYS A 274 1.23 -16.77 -18.02
C LYS A 274 2.35 -15.74 -17.86
N ASN A 275 2.23 -14.84 -16.89
CA ASN A 275 3.19 -13.77 -16.62
C ASN A 275 3.59 -13.76 -15.14
N ASP A 276 4.52 -14.63 -14.77
CA ASP A 276 4.94 -14.85 -13.38
C ASP A 276 5.72 -13.67 -12.80
N ASN A 277 6.31 -12.80 -13.63
CA ASN A 277 7.20 -11.72 -13.20
C ASN A 277 6.72 -10.30 -13.53
N LEU A 278 5.56 -10.14 -14.18
CA LEU A 278 5.06 -8.82 -14.58
C LEU A 278 4.65 -8.00 -13.35
N GLU A 279 5.36 -6.88 -13.13
CA GLU A 279 5.05 -5.90 -12.07
C GLU A 279 4.29 -4.68 -12.61
N VAL A 280 4.46 -4.34 -13.90
CA VAL A 280 3.81 -3.20 -14.57
C VAL A 280 3.13 -3.64 -15.86
N LEU A 281 1.84 -3.30 -16.02
CA LEU A 281 1.08 -3.48 -17.26
C LEU A 281 0.41 -2.17 -17.67
N ASP A 282 0.76 -1.65 -18.85
CA ASP A 282 0.19 -0.44 -19.43
C ASP A 282 -0.42 -0.72 -20.82
N LEU A 283 -1.73 -0.55 -20.90
CA LEU A 283 -2.54 -0.67 -22.11
C LEU A 283 -3.38 0.60 -22.32
N MET A 284 -2.95 1.75 -21.77
CA MET A 284 -3.67 3.03 -21.87
C MET A 284 -3.89 3.46 -23.31
N MET A 285 -4.94 4.28 -23.52
CA MET A 285 -5.32 4.87 -24.80
C MET A 285 -5.45 3.78 -25.88
N ASN A 286 -6.44 2.91 -25.72
CA ASN A 286 -6.76 1.81 -26.63
C ASN A 286 -8.28 1.63 -26.74
N LYS A 287 -8.75 0.49 -27.26
CA LYS A 287 -10.16 0.20 -27.54
C LYS A 287 -10.59 -1.14 -26.93
N LEU A 288 -9.86 -1.63 -25.92
CA LEU A 288 -10.11 -2.91 -25.25
C LEU A 288 -11.51 -2.91 -24.60
N THR A 289 -12.31 -3.94 -24.88
CA THR A 289 -13.64 -4.14 -24.29
C THR A 289 -13.64 -5.08 -23.08
N GLU A 290 -12.61 -5.91 -22.97
CA GLU A 290 -12.38 -6.88 -21.90
C GLU A 290 -10.88 -7.06 -21.66
N LEU A 291 -10.51 -7.55 -20.48
CA LEU A 291 -9.12 -7.86 -20.08
C LEU A 291 -9.13 -8.85 -18.91
N ASP A 292 -8.61 -10.07 -19.08
CA ASP A 292 -8.44 -11.01 -17.96
C ASP A 292 -7.11 -10.80 -17.24
N LEU A 293 -7.18 -10.42 -15.97
CA LEU A 293 -6.04 -10.15 -15.10
C LEU A 293 -5.64 -11.37 -14.25
N SER A 294 -6.27 -12.54 -14.48
CA SER A 294 -6.13 -13.72 -13.61
C SER A 294 -4.71 -14.30 -13.50
N GLN A 295 -3.87 -14.07 -14.52
CA GLN A 295 -2.52 -14.64 -14.64
C GLN A 295 -1.39 -13.69 -14.22
N LEU A 296 -1.68 -12.60 -13.49
CA LEU A 296 -0.72 -11.54 -13.13
C LEU A 296 -0.40 -11.49 -11.62
N PRO A 297 0.20 -12.52 -11.01
CA PRO A 297 0.33 -12.65 -9.55
C PRO A 297 1.22 -11.59 -8.88
N LYS A 298 2.14 -10.95 -9.61
CA LYS A 298 3.09 -9.95 -9.08
C LYS A 298 2.73 -8.50 -9.39
N LEU A 299 1.66 -8.23 -10.13
CA LEU A 299 1.34 -6.90 -10.64
C LEU A 299 1.20 -5.86 -9.50
N ARG A 300 1.84 -4.71 -9.70
CA ARG A 300 1.85 -3.55 -8.79
C ARG A 300 1.24 -2.31 -9.43
N GLU A 301 1.43 -2.15 -10.73
CA GLU A 301 0.93 -1.03 -11.53
C GLU A 301 0.07 -1.58 -12.68
N LEU A 302 -1.17 -1.10 -12.78
CA LEU A 302 -2.09 -1.41 -13.87
C LEU A 302 -2.64 -0.11 -14.46
N ALA A 303 -2.25 0.19 -15.70
CA ALA A 303 -2.69 1.35 -16.43
C ALA A 303 -3.53 0.91 -17.65
N ILE A 304 -4.82 1.23 -17.62
CA ILE A 304 -5.83 0.88 -18.63
C ILE A 304 -6.74 2.06 -18.98
N THR A 305 -6.39 3.27 -18.52
CA THR A 305 -7.06 4.55 -18.80
C THR A 305 -7.36 4.74 -20.30
N ASP A 306 -8.53 5.32 -20.60
CA ASP A 306 -9.03 5.54 -21.97
C ASP A 306 -9.07 4.23 -22.80
N ASN A 307 -10.04 3.39 -22.44
CA ASN A 307 -10.38 2.14 -23.11
C ASN A 307 -11.91 1.99 -23.16
N ARG A 308 -12.42 0.82 -23.52
CA ARG A 308 -13.86 0.54 -23.70
C ARG A 308 -14.38 -0.54 -22.74
N LEU A 309 -13.68 -0.75 -21.61
CA LEU A 309 -13.98 -1.80 -20.65
C LEU A 309 -15.35 -1.56 -19.99
N THR A 310 -16.17 -2.60 -19.95
CA THR A 310 -17.50 -2.62 -19.31
C THR A 310 -17.50 -3.34 -17.96
N SER A 311 -16.39 -3.98 -17.59
CA SER A 311 -16.13 -4.56 -16.27
C SER A 311 -14.62 -4.71 -16.06
N ILE A 312 -14.17 -4.92 -14.82
CA ILE A 312 -12.78 -5.24 -14.47
C ILE A 312 -12.74 -6.03 -13.16
N ASP A 313 -11.95 -7.12 -13.08
CA ASP A 313 -11.74 -7.89 -11.83
C ASP A 313 -10.34 -7.66 -11.27
N LEU A 314 -10.23 -6.95 -10.15
CA LEU A 314 -8.97 -6.73 -9.43
C LEU A 314 -8.72 -7.78 -8.33
N SER A 315 -9.61 -8.78 -8.15
CA SER A 315 -9.61 -9.71 -7.01
C SER A 315 -8.36 -10.58 -6.87
N LYS A 316 -7.61 -10.77 -7.96
CA LYS A 316 -6.34 -11.54 -7.97
C LYS A 316 -5.12 -10.67 -7.68
N LEU A 317 -5.21 -9.36 -7.90
CA LEU A 317 -4.07 -8.43 -7.90
C LEU A 317 -3.73 -7.92 -6.49
N LYS A 318 -3.39 -8.85 -5.59
CA LYS A 318 -3.12 -8.57 -4.16
C LYS A 318 -1.90 -7.68 -3.91
N ASN A 319 -1.01 -7.61 -4.89
CA ASN A 319 0.20 -6.77 -4.89
C ASN A 319 -0.01 -5.38 -5.50
N LEU A 320 -1.20 -5.09 -6.04
CA LEU A 320 -1.53 -3.84 -6.72
C LEU A 320 -1.40 -2.64 -5.77
N ARG A 321 -0.68 -1.62 -6.23
CA ARG A 321 -0.45 -0.34 -5.56
C ARG A 321 -1.04 0.81 -6.35
N GLU A 322 -0.96 0.74 -7.68
CA GLU A 322 -1.33 1.83 -8.56
C GLU A 322 -2.30 1.32 -9.62
N PHE A 323 -3.48 1.93 -9.67
CA PHE A 323 -4.52 1.61 -10.65
C PHE A 323 -4.95 2.88 -11.39
N TYR A 324 -4.68 2.91 -12.69
CA TYR A 324 -5.08 3.99 -13.60
C TYR A 324 -6.13 3.43 -14.57
N GLY A 325 -7.41 3.50 -14.17
CA GLY A 325 -8.54 2.93 -14.90
C GLY A 325 -9.52 3.94 -15.50
N SER A 326 -9.30 5.25 -15.30
CA SER A 326 -10.20 6.33 -15.72
C SER A 326 -10.70 6.22 -17.18
N TYR A 327 -11.88 6.77 -17.45
CA TYR A 327 -12.57 6.76 -18.76
C TYR A 327 -13.01 5.37 -19.27
N ASN A 328 -13.11 4.36 -18.40
CA ASN A 328 -13.70 3.04 -18.72
C ASN A 328 -15.08 2.85 -18.07
N LYS A 329 -16.11 2.54 -18.85
CA LYS A 329 -17.52 2.50 -18.41
C LYS A 329 -17.90 1.21 -17.66
N VAL A 330 -17.17 0.87 -16.61
CA VAL A 330 -17.36 -0.34 -15.81
C VAL A 330 -18.55 -0.29 -14.86
N GLY A 331 -19.02 0.90 -14.46
CA GLY A 331 -20.16 1.11 -13.56
C GLY A 331 -19.96 0.68 -12.10
N LYS A 332 -19.09 -0.30 -11.83
CA LYS A 332 -18.67 -0.74 -10.48
C LYS A 332 -17.18 -1.09 -10.46
N LEU A 333 -16.55 -0.88 -9.30
CA LEU A 333 -15.15 -1.23 -9.04
C LEU A 333 -15.04 -1.78 -7.60
N ASP A 334 -14.47 -2.98 -7.43
CA ASP A 334 -14.20 -3.55 -6.11
C ASP A 334 -12.67 -3.60 -5.88
N THR A 335 -12.23 -2.89 -4.84
CA THR A 335 -10.82 -2.74 -4.44
C THR A 335 -10.47 -3.52 -3.16
N LYS A 336 -11.38 -4.36 -2.63
CA LYS A 336 -11.25 -4.97 -1.28
C LYS A 336 -10.12 -6.00 -1.18
N GLN A 337 -9.70 -6.58 -2.31
CA GLN A 337 -8.57 -7.52 -2.36
C GLN A 337 -7.22 -6.81 -2.62
N ASN A 338 -7.22 -5.48 -2.67
CA ASN A 338 -6.06 -4.65 -3.05
C ASN A 338 -5.64 -3.72 -1.89
N PRO A 339 -5.30 -4.25 -0.68
CA PRO A 339 -4.99 -3.44 0.51
C PRO A 339 -3.67 -2.68 0.41
N ASN A 340 -2.94 -2.85 -0.69
CA ASN A 340 -1.70 -2.16 -0.99
C ASN A 340 -1.89 -0.92 -1.88
N LEU A 341 -3.13 -0.59 -2.30
CA LEU A 341 -3.39 0.60 -3.13
C LEU A 341 -2.91 1.90 -2.45
N GLU A 342 -1.99 2.55 -3.12
CA GLU A 342 -1.32 3.81 -2.82
C GLU A 342 -1.82 4.91 -3.82
N VAL A 343 -2.17 4.54 -5.06
CA VAL A 343 -2.80 5.41 -6.08
C VAL A 343 -4.05 4.76 -6.70
N LEU A 344 -5.15 5.52 -6.79
CA LEU A 344 -6.40 5.11 -7.45
C LEU A 344 -6.94 6.23 -8.34
N ALA A 345 -6.85 6.04 -9.66
CA ALA A 345 -7.51 6.89 -10.66
C ALA A 345 -8.64 6.10 -11.35
N CYS A 346 -9.88 6.48 -11.05
CA CYS A 346 -11.12 5.87 -11.50
C CYS A 346 -12.17 6.91 -11.96
N ALA A 347 -11.72 8.05 -12.47
CA ALA A 347 -12.59 9.13 -12.94
C ALA A 347 -13.35 8.74 -14.23
N SER A 348 -14.54 9.30 -14.42
CA SER A 348 -15.42 9.03 -15.58
C SER A 348 -15.74 7.54 -15.83
N MET A 349 -15.65 6.69 -14.80
CA MET A 349 -15.89 5.25 -14.93
C MET A 349 -17.38 4.85 -14.83
N GLY A 350 -18.27 5.83 -14.60
CA GLY A 350 -19.70 5.63 -14.44
C GLY A 350 -20.11 5.05 -13.08
N LEU A 351 -19.22 5.13 -12.08
CA LEU A 351 -19.42 4.55 -10.76
C LEU A 351 -20.60 5.20 -10.02
N THR A 352 -21.39 4.38 -9.35
CA THR A 352 -22.49 4.82 -8.45
C THR A 352 -22.17 4.62 -6.97
N GLU A 353 -21.17 3.80 -6.66
CA GLU A 353 -20.64 3.48 -5.34
C GLU A 353 -19.12 3.23 -5.45
N LEU A 354 -18.37 3.47 -4.38
CA LEU A 354 -16.95 3.11 -4.28
C LEU A 354 -16.57 2.92 -2.79
N ASP A 355 -16.33 1.68 -2.41
CA ASP A 355 -15.97 1.29 -1.03
C ASP A 355 -14.44 1.21 -0.88
N LEU A 356 -13.87 2.23 -0.23
CA LEU A 356 -12.42 2.32 0.04
C LEU A 356 -12.04 1.85 1.45
N SER A 357 -12.93 1.16 2.18
CA SER A 357 -12.70 0.72 3.58
C SER A 357 -11.42 -0.10 3.74
N ASN A 358 -11.07 -0.89 2.73
CA ASN A 358 -9.95 -1.83 2.74
C ASN A 358 -8.64 -1.26 2.12
N ASN A 359 -8.60 0.02 1.75
CA ASN A 359 -7.44 0.66 1.09
C ASN A 359 -6.82 1.77 1.98
N PRO A 360 -6.27 1.45 3.18
CA PRO A 360 -5.84 2.45 4.17
C PRO A 360 -4.54 3.20 3.80
N LYS A 361 -3.81 2.72 2.79
CA LYS A 361 -2.56 3.33 2.32
C LYS A 361 -2.75 4.45 1.30
N LEU A 362 -3.97 4.68 0.82
CA LEU A 362 -4.23 5.53 -0.33
C LEU A 362 -3.71 6.96 -0.12
N GLU A 363 -2.82 7.40 -1.02
CA GLU A 363 -2.22 8.73 -1.00
C GLU A 363 -2.78 9.63 -2.11
N ASN A 364 -3.13 9.06 -3.26
CA ASN A 364 -3.74 9.78 -4.39
C ASN A 364 -5.08 9.14 -4.80
N LEU A 365 -6.13 9.96 -4.88
CA LEU A 365 -7.45 9.59 -5.40
C LEU A 365 -7.88 10.56 -6.51
N THR A 366 -8.19 10.02 -7.69
CA THR A 366 -8.86 10.72 -8.80
C THR A 366 -10.15 9.96 -9.10
N ALA A 367 -11.30 10.52 -8.71
CA ALA A 367 -12.60 9.85 -8.76
C ALA A 367 -13.72 10.74 -9.34
N GLY A 368 -13.37 11.90 -9.90
CA GLY A 368 -14.32 12.84 -10.51
C GLY A 368 -15.15 12.27 -11.67
N ASN A 369 -16.17 13.02 -12.08
CA ASN A 369 -17.08 12.71 -13.18
C ASN A 369 -17.77 11.33 -13.04
N ASN A 370 -18.11 10.95 -11.81
CA ASN A 370 -18.85 9.72 -11.45
C ASN A 370 -20.19 10.05 -10.78
N ASN A 371 -21.19 9.17 -10.97
CA ASN A 371 -22.60 9.40 -10.59
C ASN A 371 -22.92 8.82 -9.20
N TYR A 372 -22.17 9.23 -8.18
CA TYR A 372 -22.28 8.63 -6.84
C TYR A 372 -23.67 8.83 -6.19
N VAL A 373 -24.29 7.72 -5.80
CA VAL A 373 -25.52 7.70 -4.96
C VAL A 373 -25.17 7.89 -3.49
N THR A 374 -23.95 7.55 -3.10
CA THR A 374 -23.35 7.82 -1.79
C THR A 374 -21.85 8.04 -1.99
N PHE A 375 -21.30 9.10 -1.42
CA PHE A 375 -19.89 9.47 -1.61
C PHE A 375 -18.94 8.50 -0.87
N PRO A 376 -17.70 8.31 -1.36
CA PRO A 376 -16.74 7.40 -0.74
C PRO A 376 -16.33 7.88 0.67
N ASP A 377 -16.27 6.98 1.66
CA ASP A 377 -15.73 7.34 2.98
C ASP A 377 -14.20 7.47 2.95
N LEU A 378 -13.75 8.73 2.97
CA LEU A 378 -12.34 9.10 3.04
C LEU A 378 -11.87 9.36 4.48
N SER A 379 -12.73 9.34 5.50
CA SER A 379 -12.37 9.73 6.89
C SER A 379 -11.18 8.95 7.46
N ASN A 380 -11.05 7.67 7.07
CA ASN A 380 -9.97 6.77 7.47
C ASN A 380 -8.75 6.80 6.51
N LYS A 381 -8.53 7.88 5.76
CA LYS A 381 -7.44 8.04 4.77
C LYS A 381 -6.47 9.22 5.10
N PRO A 382 -5.83 9.27 6.29
CA PRO A 382 -4.95 10.37 6.69
C PRO A 382 -3.64 10.48 5.89
N ALA A 383 -3.41 9.57 4.94
CA ALA A 383 -2.27 9.58 4.04
C ALA A 383 -2.50 10.44 2.77
N LEU A 384 -3.75 10.82 2.46
CA LEU A 384 -4.10 11.53 1.22
C LEU A 384 -3.34 12.85 1.04
N LYS A 385 -2.72 12.98 -0.14
CA LYS A 385 -1.96 14.12 -0.67
C LYS A 385 -2.66 14.75 -1.87
N TRP A 386 -3.38 13.93 -2.64
CA TRP A 386 -4.10 14.33 -3.85
C TRP A 386 -5.53 13.80 -3.79
N ILE A 387 -6.50 14.70 -3.90
CA ILE A 387 -7.92 14.36 -4.04
C ILE A 387 -8.46 15.12 -5.24
N ASP A 388 -9.04 14.40 -6.18
CA ASP A 388 -9.81 14.92 -7.30
C ASP A 388 -11.17 14.22 -7.29
N MET A 389 -12.22 15.02 -7.15
CA MET A 389 -13.63 14.63 -7.22
C MET A 389 -14.43 15.71 -7.97
N GLU A 390 -13.92 16.18 -9.11
CA GLU A 390 -14.64 17.08 -10.02
C GLU A 390 -16.04 16.51 -10.35
N SER A 391 -17.07 17.35 -10.44
CA SER A 391 -18.39 17.04 -11.03
C SER A 391 -19.06 15.77 -10.48
N CYS A 392 -18.88 15.48 -9.19
CA CYS A 392 -19.54 14.37 -8.48
C CYS A 392 -20.90 14.77 -7.85
N GLY A 393 -21.26 16.06 -7.84
CA GLY A 393 -22.49 16.57 -7.22
C GLY A 393 -22.43 16.72 -5.69
N MET A 394 -21.22 16.79 -5.12
CA MET A 394 -20.99 16.90 -3.67
C MET A 394 -21.53 18.22 -3.10
N LYS A 395 -22.19 18.16 -1.93
CA LYS A 395 -22.73 19.34 -1.22
C LYS A 395 -21.92 19.76 0.01
N GLU A 396 -21.14 18.84 0.54
CA GLU A 396 -20.25 19.02 1.69
C GLU A 396 -19.04 18.10 1.53
N MET A 397 -17.90 18.49 2.13
CA MET A 397 -16.69 17.67 2.14
C MET A 397 -15.79 18.06 3.32
N ASP A 398 -15.60 17.15 4.27
CA ASP A 398 -14.74 17.39 5.44
C ASP A 398 -13.27 17.08 5.14
N VAL A 399 -12.57 18.07 4.60
CA VAL A 399 -11.14 17.98 4.30
C VAL A 399 -10.22 18.09 5.52
N THR A 400 -10.76 18.35 6.73
CA THR A 400 -9.94 18.48 7.94
C THR A 400 -9.21 17.20 8.34
N LYS A 401 -9.59 16.06 7.75
CA LYS A 401 -8.99 14.73 7.94
C LYS A 401 -7.69 14.51 7.14
N PHE A 402 -7.30 15.44 6.27
CA PHE A 402 -6.18 15.27 5.32
C PHE A 402 -5.03 16.26 5.57
N PRO A 403 -4.24 16.09 6.66
CA PRO A 403 -3.16 17.03 7.01
C PRO A 403 -2.00 17.06 6.00
N LYS A 404 -1.91 16.06 5.12
CA LYS A 404 -0.90 15.94 4.05
C LYS A 404 -1.39 16.45 2.68
N LEU A 405 -2.63 16.92 2.58
CA LEU A 405 -3.26 17.33 1.32
C LEU A 405 -2.50 18.48 0.67
N LYS A 406 -2.05 18.28 -0.58
CA LYS A 406 -1.34 19.25 -1.42
C LYS A 406 -2.18 19.73 -2.60
N PHE A 407 -2.92 18.80 -3.19
CA PHE A 407 -3.83 19.03 -4.31
C PHE A 407 -5.24 18.65 -3.87
N LEU A 408 -6.19 19.55 -4.11
CA LEU A 408 -7.61 19.31 -3.98
C LEU A 408 -8.35 19.87 -5.19
N ASP A 409 -9.10 19.05 -5.90
CA ASP A 409 -10.05 19.45 -6.93
C ASP A 409 -11.44 18.96 -6.55
N LEU A 410 -12.34 19.92 -6.33
CA LEU A 410 -13.76 19.70 -6.08
C LEU A 410 -14.60 20.59 -7.03
N SER A 411 -14.06 20.93 -8.20
CA SER A 411 -14.77 21.74 -9.21
C SER A 411 -16.07 21.09 -9.69
N GLY A 412 -17.02 21.87 -10.22
CA GLY A 412 -18.29 21.37 -10.77
C GLY A 412 -19.26 20.73 -9.77
N ASN A 413 -19.06 20.95 -8.47
CA ASN A 413 -19.89 20.39 -7.40
C ASN A 413 -20.95 21.41 -6.90
N GLN A 414 -21.53 21.16 -5.72
CA GLN A 414 -22.61 21.95 -5.11
C GLN A 414 -22.20 22.49 -3.73
N LEU A 415 -20.89 22.68 -3.50
CA LEU A 415 -20.34 23.14 -2.23
C LEU A 415 -20.67 24.61 -1.99
N THR A 416 -21.06 24.95 -0.75
CA THR A 416 -21.29 26.33 -0.29
C THR A 416 -20.23 26.82 0.69
N ASN A 417 -19.49 25.90 1.32
CA ASN A 417 -18.45 26.17 2.31
C ASN A 417 -17.43 25.01 2.34
N ILE A 418 -16.22 25.27 2.84
CA ILE A 418 -15.17 24.26 3.04
C ILE A 418 -14.21 24.72 4.16
N ASN A 419 -13.74 23.79 4.99
CA ASN A 419 -12.87 24.10 6.14
C ASN A 419 -11.42 23.63 5.88
N LEU A 420 -10.56 24.57 5.47
CA LEU A 420 -9.16 24.31 5.14
C LEU A 420 -8.19 24.38 6.34
N SER A 421 -8.70 24.60 7.56
CA SER A 421 -7.88 24.93 8.75
C SER A 421 -6.90 23.85 9.20
N LYS A 422 -6.98 22.64 8.65
CA LYS A 422 -6.09 21.51 8.94
C LYS A 422 -5.32 21.01 7.72
N ASN A 423 -5.23 21.80 6.64
CA ASN A 423 -4.55 21.44 5.39
C ASN A 423 -3.33 22.35 5.09
N PRO A 424 -2.31 22.42 5.98
CA PRO A 424 -1.20 23.38 5.85
C PRO A 424 -0.30 23.12 4.63
N MET A 425 -0.35 21.91 4.05
CA MET A 425 0.43 21.52 2.87
C MET A 425 -0.25 21.87 1.54
N LEU A 426 -1.47 22.41 1.55
CA LEU A 426 -2.25 22.67 0.34
C LEU A 426 -1.57 23.72 -0.56
N ARG A 427 -1.57 23.49 -1.88
CA ARG A 427 -0.94 24.34 -2.92
C ARG A 427 -1.78 24.51 -4.17
N LYS A 428 -2.47 23.47 -4.63
CA LYS A 428 -3.50 23.61 -5.67
C LYS A 428 -4.86 23.31 -5.06
N LEU A 429 -5.78 24.25 -5.23
CA LEU A 429 -7.17 24.16 -4.80
C LEU A 429 -8.08 24.59 -5.95
N ASP A 430 -8.84 23.65 -6.50
CA ASP A 430 -9.89 23.93 -7.47
C ASP A 430 -11.28 23.76 -6.85
N LEU A 431 -12.06 24.82 -6.96
CA LEU A 431 -13.43 25.00 -6.49
C LEU A 431 -14.28 25.72 -7.55
N ASP A 432 -13.84 25.75 -8.82
CA ASP A 432 -14.60 26.34 -9.93
C ASP A 432 -16.01 25.71 -10.01
N ASN A 433 -17.00 26.49 -10.48
CA ASN A 433 -18.37 26.04 -10.76
C ASN A 433 -19.08 25.34 -9.58
N ASN A 434 -18.95 25.90 -8.38
CA ASN A 434 -19.66 25.49 -7.16
C ASN A 434 -20.72 26.54 -6.75
N GLN A 435 -21.13 26.56 -5.48
CA GLN A 435 -22.15 27.47 -4.93
C GLN A 435 -21.60 28.40 -3.82
N PHE A 436 -20.28 28.67 -3.82
CA PHE A 436 -19.66 29.54 -2.82
C PHE A 436 -20.09 31.02 -3.01
N ASP A 437 -20.65 31.63 -1.97
CA ASP A 437 -20.90 33.08 -1.95
C ASP A 437 -19.61 33.88 -1.67
N ALA A 438 -19.68 35.20 -1.72
CA ALA A 438 -18.50 36.06 -1.54
C ALA A 438 -17.91 35.99 -0.12
N CYS A 439 -18.72 35.67 0.90
CA CYS A 439 -18.21 35.43 2.24
C CYS A 439 -17.53 34.07 2.35
N ALA A 440 -18.09 33.02 1.75
CA ALA A 440 -17.48 31.69 1.74
C ALA A 440 -16.17 31.66 0.93
N ILE A 441 -16.08 32.43 -0.17
CA ILE A 441 -14.80 32.63 -0.87
C ILE A 441 -13.82 33.40 0.03
N ASN A 442 -14.22 34.51 0.67
CA ASN A 442 -13.34 35.25 1.58
C ASN A 442 -12.81 34.39 2.74
N ASP A 443 -13.63 33.46 3.24
CA ASP A 443 -13.24 32.46 4.24
C ASP A 443 -12.13 31.53 3.73
N ILE A 444 -12.22 31.10 2.47
CA ILE A 444 -11.14 30.35 1.78
C ILE A 444 -9.89 31.23 1.64
N LEU A 445 -10.02 32.46 1.11
CA LEU A 445 -8.87 33.35 0.89
C LEU A 445 -8.10 33.62 2.18
N PHE A 446 -8.80 33.84 3.29
CA PHE A 446 -8.17 34.06 4.59
C PHE A 446 -7.58 32.78 5.20
N THR A 447 -8.15 31.59 4.95
CA THR A 447 -7.70 30.33 5.55
C THR A 447 -6.60 29.59 4.77
N VAL A 448 -6.43 29.81 3.45
CA VAL A 448 -5.37 29.12 2.70
C VAL A 448 -3.97 29.40 3.29
N PRO A 449 -3.09 28.38 3.37
CA PRO A 449 -1.77 28.49 4.00
C PRO A 449 -0.85 29.39 3.19
N LYS A 450 0.16 30.00 3.84
CA LYS A 450 1.19 30.75 3.11
C LYS A 450 2.08 29.82 2.28
N ALA A 451 2.26 30.17 1.01
CA ALA A 451 3.15 29.51 0.07
C ALA A 451 4.48 30.28 -0.10
N THR A 452 5.49 29.61 -0.62
CA THR A 452 6.70 30.21 -1.19
C THR A 452 6.45 30.64 -2.64
N GLU A 453 7.46 31.20 -3.32
CA GLU A 453 7.35 31.49 -4.77
C GLU A 453 7.53 30.21 -5.61
N GLU A 454 8.40 29.29 -5.17
CA GLU A 454 8.65 27.98 -5.78
C GLU A 454 7.45 27.01 -5.68
N ASP A 455 6.58 27.22 -4.70
CA ASP A 455 5.37 26.43 -4.47
C ASP A 455 4.30 26.57 -5.57
N GLU A 456 4.41 27.60 -6.42
CA GLU A 456 3.49 27.91 -7.54
C GLU A 456 1.98 27.84 -7.19
N ALA A 457 1.59 28.23 -5.97
CA ALA A 457 0.25 27.96 -5.45
C ALA A 457 -0.88 28.61 -6.27
N VAL A 458 -1.96 27.85 -6.52
CA VAL A 458 -3.08 28.22 -7.40
C VAL A 458 -4.43 27.91 -6.75
N LEU A 459 -5.29 28.93 -6.72
CA LEU A 459 -6.69 28.87 -6.28
C LEU A 459 -7.63 29.15 -7.45
N LEU A 460 -8.57 28.25 -7.71
CA LEU A 460 -9.56 28.37 -8.78
C LEU A 460 -10.96 28.41 -8.12
N VAL A 461 -11.70 29.51 -8.32
CA VAL A 461 -13.01 29.78 -7.68
C VAL A 461 -14.02 30.44 -8.64
N LYS A 462 -13.78 30.42 -9.95
CA LYS A 462 -14.64 31.00 -11.00
C LYS A 462 -15.99 30.27 -11.08
N GLY A 463 -17.02 30.91 -11.62
CA GLY A 463 -18.34 30.31 -11.80
C GLY A 463 -19.20 30.23 -10.53
N ASN A 464 -18.61 30.48 -9.36
CA ASN A 464 -19.30 30.65 -8.08
C ASN A 464 -20.06 31.98 -8.01
N THR A 465 -21.13 32.04 -7.22
CA THR A 465 -21.95 33.26 -7.03
C THR A 465 -21.15 34.42 -6.42
N GLY A 466 -20.15 34.12 -5.58
CA GLY A 466 -19.23 35.11 -5.01
C GLY A 466 -18.07 35.57 -5.90
N SER A 467 -17.82 34.92 -7.05
CA SER A 467 -16.55 35.06 -7.80
C SER A 467 -16.15 36.52 -8.07
N ALA A 468 -17.09 37.32 -8.56
CA ALA A 468 -16.86 38.70 -8.99
C ALA A 468 -16.93 39.73 -7.83
N THR A 469 -17.28 39.29 -6.62
CA THR A 469 -17.57 40.19 -5.48
C THR A 469 -16.83 39.81 -4.18
N CYS A 470 -16.05 38.72 -4.20
CA CYS A 470 -15.06 38.38 -3.18
C CYS A 470 -13.92 39.42 -3.09
N ASP A 471 -13.11 39.32 -2.03
CA ASP A 471 -12.11 40.30 -1.61
C ASP A 471 -10.68 39.75 -1.79
N ASN A 472 -10.10 39.94 -2.99
CA ASN A 472 -8.76 39.44 -3.33
C ASN A 472 -7.63 39.93 -2.39
N THR A 473 -7.82 41.02 -1.63
CA THR A 473 -6.80 41.54 -0.70
C THR A 473 -6.42 40.52 0.38
N LEU A 474 -7.33 39.59 0.70
CA LEU A 474 -7.12 38.51 1.65
C LEU A 474 -6.03 37.49 1.21
N LEU A 475 -5.58 37.53 -0.05
CA LEU A 475 -4.44 36.75 -0.55
C LEU A 475 -3.08 37.47 -0.46
N GLU A 476 -3.04 38.75 -0.09
CA GLU A 476 -1.80 39.52 -0.04
C GLU A 476 -0.78 38.88 0.92
N GLY A 477 0.46 38.74 0.46
CA GLY A 477 1.54 38.10 1.22
C GLY A 477 1.40 36.58 1.45
N LYS A 478 0.37 35.92 0.89
CA LYS A 478 0.19 34.45 0.94
C LYS A 478 0.80 33.70 -0.26
N ASN A 479 1.11 34.40 -1.35
CA ASN A 479 1.69 33.87 -2.59
C ASN A 479 0.81 32.87 -3.37
N TRP A 480 -0.51 33.08 -3.39
CA TRP A 480 -1.45 32.31 -4.23
C TRP A 480 -1.85 33.10 -5.48
N LYS A 481 -1.81 32.44 -6.65
CA LYS A 481 -2.36 32.91 -7.92
C LYS A 481 -3.85 32.54 -7.98
N MET A 482 -4.73 33.44 -8.41
CA MET A 482 -6.19 33.22 -8.41
C MET A 482 -6.80 33.51 -9.79
N ASN A 483 -7.76 32.68 -10.24
CA ASN A 483 -8.33 32.79 -11.60
C ASN A 483 -9.44 33.84 -11.79
N VAL A 484 -9.79 34.60 -10.75
CA VAL A 484 -10.76 35.70 -10.82
C VAL A 484 -10.30 36.92 -10.02
N THR A 485 -10.83 38.08 -10.42
CA THR A 485 -10.70 39.35 -9.70
C THR A 485 -12.07 39.79 -9.22
N GLY A 486 -12.31 39.67 -7.91
CA GLY A 486 -13.45 40.24 -7.22
C GLY A 486 -13.20 41.68 -6.78
N ASN A 487 -14.27 42.36 -6.36
CA ASN A 487 -14.27 43.79 -6.00
C ASN A 487 -14.51 44.06 -4.50
N GLY A 488 -14.48 43.04 -3.64
CA GLY A 488 -14.69 43.12 -2.19
C GLY A 488 -16.11 43.45 -1.72
N SER A 489 -17.03 43.80 -2.62
CA SER A 489 -18.37 44.30 -2.27
C SER A 489 -19.36 43.24 -1.77
N GLY A 490 -19.11 41.95 -2.04
CA GLY A 490 -20.11 40.89 -1.88
C GLY A 490 -20.30 40.38 -0.46
N CYS A 491 -19.37 40.67 0.45
CA CYS A 491 -19.42 40.19 1.83
C CYS A 491 -19.41 41.35 2.83
N ASN A 492 -20.53 41.49 3.55
CA ASN A 492 -20.73 42.46 4.64
C ASN A 492 -20.26 41.95 6.00
N THR A 493 -19.77 40.70 6.09
CA THR A 493 -19.22 40.13 7.31
C THR A 493 -17.73 39.83 7.19
N VAL A 494 -17.10 39.61 8.34
CA VAL A 494 -15.68 39.29 8.54
C VAL A 494 -15.58 38.24 9.65
N ARG A 495 -14.39 37.67 9.90
CA ARG A 495 -14.14 36.80 11.05
C ARG A 495 -12.84 37.19 11.75
N LEU A 496 -12.75 36.78 13.01
CA LEU A 496 -11.52 36.75 13.77
C LEU A 496 -11.03 35.31 13.90
N ARG A 497 -9.76 35.09 13.60
CA ARG A 497 -9.00 33.90 14.01
C ARG A 497 -8.20 34.25 15.25
N PHE A 498 -8.04 33.31 16.17
CA PHE A 498 -7.19 33.48 17.36
C PHE A 498 -5.88 32.71 17.14
N GLU A 499 -4.74 33.28 17.53
CA GLU A 499 -3.50 32.51 17.59
C GLU A 499 -3.49 31.56 18.79
N GLU A 500 -2.80 30.42 18.65
CA GLU A 500 -2.69 29.43 19.71
C GLU A 500 -1.81 29.95 20.85
N ASN A 501 -2.43 30.22 22.01
CA ASN A 501 -1.80 30.86 23.14
C ASN A 501 -1.70 29.90 24.33
N ALA A 502 -0.50 29.34 24.56
CA ALA A 502 -0.23 28.40 25.65
C ALA A 502 -0.32 29.00 27.07
N HIS A 503 -0.60 30.31 27.20
CA HIS A 503 -0.53 31.08 28.45
C HIS A 503 -1.83 31.84 28.80
N GLY A 504 -2.89 31.68 28.01
CA GLY A 504 -4.21 32.24 28.29
C GLY A 504 -5.20 32.04 27.15
N SER A 505 -6.45 32.47 27.35
CA SER A 505 -7.53 32.36 26.37
C SER A 505 -8.14 33.71 26.00
N PHE A 506 -8.74 33.79 24.81
CA PHE A 506 -9.54 34.92 24.35
C PHE A 506 -11.03 34.68 24.57
N LYS A 507 -11.75 35.78 24.75
CA LYS A 507 -13.19 35.88 24.64
C LYS A 507 -13.52 37.20 23.95
N THR A 508 -14.17 37.17 22.80
CA THR A 508 -14.60 38.38 22.09
C THR A 508 -16.08 38.66 22.30
N MET A 509 -16.42 39.94 22.40
CA MET A 509 -17.79 40.41 22.67
C MET A 509 -18.20 41.47 21.66
N VAL A 510 -19.43 41.38 21.13
CA VAL A 510 -20.05 42.37 20.22
C VAL A 510 -21.48 42.62 20.68
N ASP A 511 -21.90 43.88 20.77
CA ASP A 511 -23.22 44.30 21.27
C ASP A 511 -23.62 43.64 22.60
N GLY A 512 -22.64 43.39 23.49
CA GLY A 512 -22.83 42.70 24.77
C GLY A 512 -22.96 41.17 24.71
N ASN A 513 -22.90 40.56 23.53
CA ASN A 513 -23.00 39.12 23.30
C ASN A 513 -21.63 38.48 23.07
N ASN A 514 -21.47 37.22 23.48
CA ASN A 514 -20.25 36.45 23.26
C ASN A 514 -20.13 35.98 21.80
N VAL A 515 -19.01 36.29 21.17
CA VAL A 515 -18.68 35.91 19.80
C VAL A 515 -17.48 34.97 19.82
N PRO A 516 -17.66 33.65 19.58
CA PRO A 516 -16.56 32.70 19.44
C PRO A 516 -15.64 32.99 18.24
N GLU A 517 -14.46 32.37 18.22
CA GLU A 517 -13.59 32.33 17.04
C GLU A 517 -14.36 31.90 15.78
N TRP A 518 -13.99 32.44 14.62
CA TRP A 518 -14.57 32.12 13.31
C TRP A 518 -16.07 32.43 13.15
N THR A 519 -16.70 33.07 14.14
CA THR A 519 -18.09 33.53 14.02
C THR A 519 -18.15 34.77 13.10
N PRO A 520 -19.11 34.85 12.15
CA PRO A 520 -19.30 36.04 11.33
C PRO A 520 -19.66 37.29 12.15
N ILE A 521 -18.92 38.38 11.95
CA ILE A 521 -19.19 39.70 12.53
C ILE A 521 -19.50 40.69 11.40
N GLU A 522 -20.49 41.57 11.57
CA GLU A 522 -20.79 42.64 10.60
C GLU A 522 -19.64 43.66 10.52
N LYS A 523 -19.25 44.04 9.30
CA LYS A 523 -18.22 45.08 9.06
C LYS A 523 -18.66 46.40 9.70
N GLY A 524 -17.81 46.95 10.57
CA GLY A 524 -18.03 48.20 11.28
C GLY A 524 -18.56 48.07 12.70
N LYS A 525 -18.77 46.85 13.22
CA LYS A 525 -19.06 46.62 14.65
C LYS A 525 -17.85 46.92 15.52
N GLU A 526 -18.13 47.26 16.78
CA GLU A 526 -17.12 47.33 17.84
C GLU A 526 -16.98 45.94 18.48
N VAL A 527 -15.75 45.46 18.59
CA VAL A 527 -15.37 44.21 19.24
C VAL A 527 -14.60 44.56 20.50
N LYS A 528 -15.08 44.08 21.65
CA LYS A 528 -14.29 44.05 22.88
C LYS A 528 -13.58 42.72 22.99
N VAL A 529 -12.30 42.75 23.39
CA VAL A 529 -11.50 41.57 23.71
C VAL A 529 -11.44 41.41 25.23
N GLU A 530 -11.57 40.18 25.71
CA GLU A 530 -11.34 39.82 27.12
C GLU A 530 -10.32 38.68 27.12
N VAL A 531 -9.13 38.92 27.70
CA VAL A 531 -8.03 37.95 27.76
C VAL A 531 -7.90 37.41 29.17
N THR A 532 -7.88 36.08 29.31
CA THR A 532 -7.75 35.39 30.60
C THR A 532 -6.42 34.64 30.66
N PRO A 533 -5.41 35.11 31.41
CA PRO A 533 -4.17 34.36 31.63
C PRO A 533 -4.39 33.05 32.39
N ILE A 534 -3.50 32.07 32.18
CA ILE A 534 -3.40 30.92 33.08
C ILE A 534 -2.59 31.28 34.33
N HIS A 535 -2.77 30.51 35.40
CA HIS A 535 -2.07 30.73 36.68
C HIS A 535 -0.54 30.74 36.52
N GLY A 536 0.10 31.82 36.97
CA GLY A 536 1.55 32.05 36.84
C GLY A 536 1.94 32.96 35.68
N TYR A 537 0.97 33.42 34.89
CA TYR A 537 1.15 34.41 33.82
C TYR A 537 0.22 35.61 34.04
N LYS A 538 0.66 36.77 33.56
CA LYS A 538 -0.13 38.00 33.51
C LYS A 538 -0.26 38.46 32.06
N PHE A 539 -1.40 39.08 31.74
CA PHE A 539 -1.63 39.72 30.46
C PHE A 539 -0.78 40.99 30.33
N ILE A 540 -0.19 41.22 29.15
CA ILE A 540 0.55 42.45 28.83
C ILE A 540 -0.22 43.31 27.82
N LYS A 541 -0.63 42.71 26.69
CA LYS A 541 -1.45 43.38 25.65
C LYS A 541 -2.08 42.38 24.68
N ALA A 542 -3.18 42.78 24.04
CA ALA A 542 -3.74 42.12 22.87
C ALA A 542 -3.30 42.85 21.59
N MET A 543 -3.31 42.14 20.47
CA MET A 543 -2.91 42.64 19.16
C MET A 543 -3.86 42.12 18.08
N LEU A 544 -4.19 42.96 17.10
CA LEU A 544 -4.89 42.60 15.86
C LEU A 544 -3.91 42.76 14.70
N ASP A 545 -3.68 41.71 13.93
CA ASP A 545 -2.77 41.70 12.77
C ASP A 545 -1.36 42.26 13.10
N GLY A 546 -0.88 41.96 14.31
CA GLY A 546 0.42 42.42 14.84
C GLY A 546 0.46 43.87 15.34
N LYS A 547 -0.69 44.57 15.42
CA LYS A 547 -0.82 45.93 15.94
C LYS A 547 -1.53 45.93 17.30
N ASP A 548 -1.03 46.73 18.23
CA ASP A 548 -1.56 46.81 19.60
C ASP A 548 -3.01 47.29 19.64
N ILE A 549 -3.84 46.60 20.43
CA ILE A 549 -5.21 47.02 20.75
C ILE A 549 -5.16 47.88 22.01
N ASN A 550 -5.62 49.12 21.91
CA ASN A 550 -5.77 50.01 23.05
C ASN A 550 -7.17 49.84 23.68
N ASP A 551 -7.28 50.07 24.98
CA ASP A 551 -8.56 50.07 25.74
C ASP A 551 -9.42 48.80 25.53
N ASP A 552 -8.78 47.66 25.24
CA ASP A 552 -9.36 46.34 24.98
C ASP A 552 -10.50 46.30 23.91
N THR A 553 -10.61 47.32 23.06
CA THR A 553 -11.67 47.43 22.04
C THR A 553 -11.14 47.87 20.68
N PHE A 554 -11.80 47.43 19.60
CA PHE A 554 -11.51 47.88 18.24
C PHE A 554 -12.74 47.79 17.32
N LYS A 555 -12.75 48.59 16.26
CA LYS A 555 -13.79 48.52 15.22
C LYS A 555 -13.35 47.57 14.11
N ILE A 556 -14.04 46.44 13.94
CA ILE A 556 -13.66 45.43 12.95
C ILE A 556 -14.21 45.77 11.56
N THR A 557 -13.33 46.00 10.58
CA THR A 557 -13.73 46.35 9.19
C THR A 557 -13.25 45.34 8.14
N GLN A 558 -12.30 44.49 8.52
CA GLN A 558 -11.65 43.48 7.69
C GLN A 558 -11.53 42.15 8.49
N TYR A 559 -11.11 41.08 7.83
CA TYR A 559 -10.69 39.86 8.53
C TYR A 559 -9.42 40.16 9.32
N GLY A 560 -9.20 39.48 10.45
CA GLY A 560 -8.00 39.68 11.23
C GLY A 560 -7.65 38.54 12.18
N VAL A 561 -6.40 38.56 12.64
CA VAL A 561 -5.82 37.60 13.56
C VAL A 561 -5.62 38.27 14.93
N LEU A 562 -6.26 37.74 15.97
CA LEU A 562 -6.01 38.15 17.35
C LEU A 562 -4.87 37.35 17.98
N ALA A 563 -3.91 38.06 18.55
CA ALA A 563 -2.82 37.53 19.36
C ALA A 563 -2.76 38.26 20.70
N ALA A 564 -2.10 37.66 21.69
CA ALA A 564 -1.89 38.25 23.01
C ALA A 564 -0.45 38.01 23.43
N ILE A 565 0.08 38.92 24.24
CA ILE A 565 1.37 38.75 24.90
C ILE A 565 1.12 38.58 26.39
N PHE A 566 1.72 37.54 26.94
CA PHE A 566 1.76 37.22 28.35
C PHE A 566 3.20 37.30 28.84
N ASP A 567 3.39 37.65 30.10
CA ASP A 567 4.67 37.59 30.80
C ASP A 567 4.48 36.76 32.08
N VAL A 568 5.58 36.25 32.63
CA VAL A 568 5.53 35.47 33.88
C VAL A 568 5.11 36.39 35.01
N ASP A 569 4.14 35.95 35.80
CA ASP A 569 3.71 36.69 36.99
C ASP A 569 4.66 36.37 38.16
N ASN A 570 5.81 37.05 38.13
CA ASN A 570 6.83 37.01 39.19
C ASN A 570 6.37 37.68 40.51
N GLY A 571 5.08 37.97 40.65
CA GLY A 571 4.46 38.52 41.86
C GLY A 571 4.45 37.52 43.02
N ILE A 572 5.54 37.47 43.79
CA ILE A 572 5.51 36.88 45.13
C ILE A 572 4.58 37.75 46.00
N HIS A 573 3.31 37.38 46.06
CA HIS A 573 2.37 37.93 47.02
C HIS A 573 2.89 37.64 48.44
N ASN A 574 3.27 38.68 49.16
CA ASN A 574 3.70 38.57 50.56
C ASN A 574 2.57 38.00 51.41
N ALA A 575 2.64 36.70 51.70
CA ALA A 575 1.68 36.02 52.56
C ALA A 575 1.89 36.42 54.04
N GLN A 576 1.37 37.59 54.41
CA GLN A 576 1.24 37.98 55.81
C GLN A 576 0.12 37.16 56.46
N ALA A 577 0.49 36.09 57.16
CA ALA A 577 -0.25 35.73 58.36
C ALA A 577 0.20 36.69 59.48
N GLU A 578 -0.66 37.01 60.44
CA GLU A 578 -0.39 38.09 61.42
C GLU A 578 0.89 37.89 62.27
N ALA A 579 1.40 36.65 62.36
CA ALA A 579 2.63 36.30 63.06
C ALA A 579 3.80 35.89 62.15
N VAL A 580 3.63 35.81 60.81
CA VAL A 580 4.62 35.23 59.89
C VAL A 580 4.80 36.11 58.65
N LYS A 581 6.05 36.42 58.31
CA LYS A 581 6.42 37.25 57.16
C LYS A 581 7.39 36.49 56.25
N VAL A 582 7.05 36.40 54.97
CA VAL A 582 7.93 35.84 53.93
C VAL A 582 8.48 37.00 53.10
N VAL A 583 9.79 37.00 52.82
CA VAL A 583 10.47 37.97 51.94
C VAL A 583 11.51 37.28 51.05
N ARG A 584 11.97 37.95 49.99
CA ARG A 584 13.08 37.50 49.14
C ARG A 584 14.35 38.30 49.47
N HIS A 585 15.47 37.65 49.69
CA HIS A 585 16.77 38.30 49.95
C HIS A 585 17.91 37.53 49.26
N ASN A 586 18.74 38.22 48.47
CA ASN A 586 19.91 37.69 47.75
C ASN A 586 19.65 36.36 47.00
N GLY A 587 18.50 36.25 46.33
CA GLY A 587 18.12 35.05 45.57
C GLY A 587 17.55 33.89 46.40
N ASN A 588 17.36 34.07 47.71
CA ASN A 588 16.71 33.10 48.60
C ASN A 588 15.37 33.63 49.11
N ILE A 589 14.50 32.72 49.54
CA ILE A 589 13.36 33.00 50.41
C ILE A 589 13.85 33.09 51.85
N VAL A 590 13.36 34.08 52.60
CA VAL A 590 13.53 34.19 54.04
C VAL A 590 12.15 34.22 54.68
N VAL A 591 11.91 33.28 55.60
CA VAL A 591 10.68 33.22 56.41
C VAL A 591 11.02 33.67 57.82
N MET A 592 10.29 34.66 58.31
CA MET A 592 10.45 35.30 59.62
C MET A 592 9.20 35.06 60.47
N GLY A 593 9.37 34.87 61.78
CA GLY A 593 8.25 34.62 62.70
C GLY A 593 7.91 33.13 62.90
N LEU A 594 8.86 32.23 62.63
CA LEU A 594 8.79 30.85 63.07
C LEU A 594 9.22 30.73 64.55
N GLN A 595 9.02 29.57 65.17
CA GLN A 595 9.62 29.29 66.48
C GLN A 595 11.14 29.18 66.33
N ALA A 596 11.89 29.92 67.13
CA ALA A 596 13.36 29.89 67.18
C ALA A 596 13.91 28.52 67.63
N GLU A 597 15.05 28.11 67.07
CA GLU A 597 15.71 26.83 67.35
C GLU A 597 14.77 25.61 67.27
N LYS A 598 13.93 25.55 66.22
CA LYS A 598 13.01 24.44 65.93
C LYS A 598 13.06 23.99 64.48
N ASN A 599 13.07 22.66 64.30
CA ASN A 599 13.09 22.01 63.00
C ASN A 599 11.85 22.37 62.18
N TYR A 600 12.05 22.75 60.93
CA TYR A 600 11.01 22.91 59.91
C TYR A 600 11.24 21.94 58.75
N SER A 601 10.17 21.62 58.04
CA SER A 601 10.16 20.68 56.92
C SER A 601 9.65 21.38 55.65
N ILE A 602 10.30 21.10 54.52
CA ILE A 602 9.90 21.59 53.19
C ILE A 602 9.35 20.42 52.38
N TYR A 603 8.16 20.62 51.80
CA TYR A 603 7.48 19.66 50.93
C TYR A 603 7.21 20.30 49.55
N ASP A 604 7.05 19.49 48.52
CA ASP A 604 6.41 19.94 47.27
C ASP A 604 4.87 19.96 47.40
N VAL A 605 4.19 20.43 46.36
CA VAL A 605 2.72 20.51 46.30
C VAL A 605 2.00 19.16 46.28
N SER A 606 2.71 18.04 46.07
CA SER A 606 2.16 16.68 46.24
C SER A 606 2.24 16.18 47.69
N GLY A 607 2.93 16.91 48.57
CA GLY A 607 3.16 16.51 49.96
C GLY A 607 4.39 15.62 50.17
N LYS A 608 5.22 15.42 49.13
CA LYS A 608 6.51 14.74 49.25
C LYS A 608 7.53 15.66 49.93
N LEU A 609 8.24 15.14 50.94
CA LEU A 609 9.31 15.86 51.62
C LEU A 609 10.49 16.10 50.67
N LEU A 610 10.93 17.36 50.57
CA LEU A 610 12.10 17.78 49.79
C LEU A 610 13.34 17.94 50.68
N SER A 611 13.19 18.59 51.85
CA SER A 611 14.27 18.84 52.79
C SER A 611 13.74 19.20 54.19
N THR A 612 14.66 19.32 55.15
CA THR A 612 14.39 19.86 56.50
C THR A 612 15.49 20.84 56.87
N GLY A 613 15.21 21.73 57.83
CA GLY A 613 16.18 22.69 58.35
C GLY A 613 15.87 23.09 59.79
N LEU A 614 16.77 23.84 60.40
CA LEU A 614 16.62 24.42 61.74
C LEU A 614 16.51 25.94 61.59
N THR A 615 15.56 26.55 62.32
CA THR A 615 15.48 28.01 62.44
C THR A 615 16.59 28.56 63.31
N ASP A 616 16.97 29.82 63.09
CA ASP A 616 17.94 30.51 63.93
C ASP A 616 17.35 30.91 65.31
N ALA A 617 18.15 31.64 66.10
CA ALA A 617 17.75 32.15 67.41
C ALA A 617 16.65 33.24 67.36
N ASN A 618 16.34 33.80 66.19
CA ASN A 618 15.30 34.81 65.98
C ASN A 618 13.99 34.20 65.43
N GLY A 619 14.00 32.93 65.03
CA GLY A 619 12.87 32.30 64.34
C GLY A 619 12.86 32.59 62.84
N GLU A 620 14.03 32.80 62.23
CA GLU A 620 14.19 32.94 60.79
C GLU A 620 14.65 31.63 60.13
N ALA A 621 14.19 31.42 58.89
CA ALA A 621 14.61 30.31 58.01
C ALA A 621 14.94 30.86 56.62
N THR A 622 16.19 30.70 56.18
CA THR A 622 16.63 31.02 54.81
C THR A 622 16.61 29.77 53.94
N ILE A 623 15.99 29.85 52.78
CA ILE A 623 15.66 28.72 51.89
C ILE A 623 16.04 29.09 50.46
N SER A 624 16.85 28.25 49.82
CA SER A 624 17.20 28.40 48.39
C SER A 624 16.36 27.43 47.55
N LEU A 625 15.69 27.93 46.51
CA LEU A 625 14.93 27.13 45.55
C LEU A 625 15.27 27.53 44.10
N PRO A 626 15.08 26.63 43.12
CA PRO A 626 15.03 27.05 41.72
C PRO A 626 13.79 27.93 41.48
N VAL A 627 13.89 28.85 40.52
CA VAL A 627 12.75 29.70 40.10
C VAL A 627 11.61 28.83 39.53
N GLY A 628 10.37 29.27 39.68
CA GLY A 628 9.15 28.60 39.21
C GLY A 628 8.68 27.45 40.11
N HIS A 629 9.33 27.20 41.24
CA HIS A 629 8.98 26.09 42.14
C HIS A 629 8.06 26.54 43.27
N ILE A 630 7.04 25.73 43.56
CA ILE A 630 6.11 25.91 44.68
C ILE A 630 6.43 24.88 45.76
N ILE A 631 6.56 25.33 47.00
CA ILE A 631 6.77 24.49 48.18
C ILE A 631 5.74 24.76 49.29
N ILE A 632 5.67 23.83 50.24
CA ILE A 632 4.96 23.97 51.51
C ILE A 632 5.98 23.83 52.64
N ILE A 633 6.14 24.86 53.45
CA ILE A 633 6.97 24.85 54.67
C ILE A 633 6.06 24.50 55.84
N ARG A 634 6.50 23.61 56.75
CA ARG A 634 5.79 23.30 58.00
C ARG A 634 6.69 23.37 59.21
N GLN A 635 6.15 23.87 60.32
CA GLN A 635 6.77 23.83 61.64
C GLN A 635 5.66 23.64 62.69
N GLY A 636 5.63 22.48 63.36
CA GLY A 636 4.49 22.10 64.22
C GLY A 636 3.17 22.05 63.43
N SER A 637 2.16 22.79 63.89
CA SER A 637 0.86 22.94 63.21
C SER A 637 0.82 24.04 62.13
N LEU A 638 1.85 24.89 62.05
CA LEU A 638 1.94 25.96 61.05
C LEU A 638 2.32 25.37 59.68
N ALA A 639 1.63 25.82 58.62
CA ALA A 639 1.93 25.48 57.24
C ALA A 639 1.87 26.73 56.35
N ILE A 640 2.90 26.95 55.53
CA ILE A 640 3.07 28.14 54.68
C ILE A 640 3.34 27.67 53.25
N LYS A 641 2.55 28.14 52.27
CA LYS A 641 2.81 27.90 50.84
C LYS A 641 3.69 29.03 50.30
N VAL A 642 4.79 28.72 49.61
CA VAL A 642 5.71 29.72 49.03
C VAL A 642 6.08 29.33 47.60
N MET A 643 6.37 30.33 46.75
CA MET A 643 6.87 30.19 45.38
C MET A 643 8.13 31.07 45.23
N GLN A 644 9.10 30.65 44.39
CA GLN A 644 10.35 31.38 44.10
C GLN A 644 10.49 31.81 42.64
#